data_AF-A0A844MM04-F1
#
_entry.id   AF-A0A844MM04-F1
#
_cell.length_a   1.000
_cell.length_b   1.000
_cell.length_c   1.000
_cell.angle_alpha   90.00
_cell.angle_beta   90.00
_cell.angle_gamma   90.00
#
_symmetry.space_group_name_H-M   'P 1'
#
loop_
_entity.id
_entity.type
_entity.pdbx_description
1 polymer ?
#
loop_
_entity_poly.entity_id
_entity_poly.type
_entity_poly.pdbx_seq_one_letter_code
_entity_poly.pdbx_strand_id
1 'polypeptide(L)'
;MEFRLLSQQEALQFIAEIGSQGNLFEIDLGEDICFGTDKWVNVGRIWLYPGGQVSETETRYDEFCAAKFGGFEWQLPTTDKLRENIFKFLDSSSYPKESVEKAFREGLQDVIRRTLLLLPVFDVETISRIPLQRPITIVTDTSAVHQGGLDFVCRFLTPWARIKVPAIVHMEILAQVDNYLSKIRWNSDNKKKAHSNPATLRQHLLSQGGQRTLLRLEFHSDAEMERGDLGADPLRGIVTSSSDSEDKALGLQNVTRSFADRLIVETARRFQTEVRPSHPLALLTSDQGMARMAMAEGIDVLFFQARSVPKFDGRTLTGTLFHPFKSTLYTVSLTTLLWELAVSFGCLRIHNPDTNASLQLWGIPSSEGVTWQPLHIKDDLLWGKFEPGTSTRIVSVQPDTSSFSFVPDVTVSKQQTSSSSPLNTDILPEGYAFSPDRMFQLIKSLVETRELTTEIAQATIGLKHQDRFNLYKNFLRSGSFIEIHDERIKSTQFLMSLWQSILSRDLTSFLNYLRKIPSFEKVYNYVKRLKVVEPHDKELPLRNKAKSTYIRLGEAACAWLNITNRGIVITDNKPELTDFANVAVEVYKLICSQGDTEWVLTGLWLEELAFYHHIHPIFVRELLEKARFQKLLDVYVEGSTPDTRFEQHNFWILKISDGIPQLEKIFLYHGDFLIPGTATVRIKVEGAKNAS
;
A
#
# COMPACT_ATOMS: atom_id res chain seq x y z
N MET A 1 -4.47 4.84 41.45
CA MET A 1 -3.95 4.06 40.30
C MET A 1 -3.34 5.02 39.29
N GLU A 2 -2.19 4.63 38.75
CA GLU A 2 -1.40 5.38 37.78
C GLU A 2 -1.91 5.15 36.35
N PHE A 3 -1.63 6.06 35.42
CA PHE A 3 -1.96 5.87 34.01
C PHE A 3 -1.15 4.71 33.42
N ARG A 4 -1.77 3.89 32.57
CA ARG A 4 -1.10 2.84 31.81
C ARG A 4 -1.44 2.94 30.32
N LEU A 5 -0.54 2.49 29.46
CA LEU A 5 -0.87 2.35 28.04
C LEU A 5 -1.88 1.22 27.88
N LEU A 6 -2.95 1.50 27.12
CA LEU A 6 -4.00 0.57 26.78
C LEU A 6 -4.10 0.45 25.27
N SER A 7 -4.22 -0.79 24.80
CA SER A 7 -4.74 -1.10 23.47
C SER A 7 -6.27 -1.03 23.45
N GLN A 8 -6.85 -0.96 22.25
CA GLN A 8 -8.31 -1.06 22.09
C GLN A 8 -8.86 -2.35 22.71
N GLN A 9 -8.13 -3.47 22.60
CA GLN A 9 -8.58 -4.76 23.10
C GLN A 9 -8.60 -4.84 24.63
N GLU A 10 -7.61 -4.24 25.30
CA GLU A 10 -7.61 -4.16 26.77
C GLU A 10 -8.71 -3.22 27.27
N ALA A 11 -8.93 -2.10 26.59
CA ALA A 11 -10.00 -1.17 26.94
C ALA A 11 -11.41 -1.78 26.83
N LEU A 12 -11.63 -2.72 25.92
CA LEU A 12 -12.92 -3.44 25.80
C LEU A 12 -13.36 -4.07 27.12
N GLN A 13 -12.42 -4.62 27.91
CA GLN A 13 -12.76 -5.25 29.19
C GLN A 13 -13.34 -4.23 30.17
N PHE A 14 -12.72 -3.05 30.30
CA PHE A 14 -13.21 -1.99 31.18
C PHE A 14 -14.52 -1.38 30.67
N ILE A 15 -14.68 -1.23 29.35
CA ILE A 15 -15.93 -0.75 28.75
C ILE A 15 -17.07 -1.72 29.04
N ALA A 16 -16.84 -3.03 28.90
CA ALA A 16 -17.83 -4.05 29.20
C ALA A 16 -18.20 -4.08 30.69
N GLU A 17 -17.22 -3.87 31.58
CA GLU A 17 -17.46 -3.76 33.03
C GLU A 17 -18.34 -2.55 33.37
N ILE A 18 -18.05 -1.38 32.78
CA ILE A 18 -18.79 -0.13 32.99
C ILE A 18 -20.24 -0.25 32.48
N GLY A 19 -20.45 -0.88 31.32
CA GLY A 19 -21.76 -1.09 30.71
C GLY A 19 -22.45 -2.40 31.11
N SER A 20 -21.91 -3.11 32.11
CA SER A 20 -22.43 -4.42 32.53
C SER A 20 -23.92 -4.36 32.89
N GLN A 21 -24.65 -5.44 32.61
CA GLN A 21 -26.10 -5.57 32.84
C GLN A 21 -26.95 -4.59 32.02
N GLY A 22 -26.40 -4.05 30.92
CA GLY A 22 -27.09 -3.05 30.09
C GLY A 22 -27.17 -1.68 30.75
N ASN A 23 -26.34 -1.41 31.77
CA ASN A 23 -26.32 -0.13 32.45
C ASN A 23 -25.87 0.99 31.50
N LEU A 24 -26.53 2.13 31.65
CA LEU A 24 -26.19 3.37 30.99
C LEU A 24 -24.83 3.88 31.48
N PHE A 25 -24.01 4.43 30.57
CA PHE A 25 -22.89 5.28 30.94
C PHE A 25 -22.82 6.54 30.08
N GLU A 26 -22.26 7.59 30.65
CA GLU A 26 -22.10 8.90 30.02
C GLU A 26 -20.73 8.99 29.33
N ILE A 27 -20.67 9.69 28.19
CA ILE A 27 -19.41 10.06 27.53
C ILE A 27 -19.16 11.54 27.77
N ASP A 28 -17.98 11.85 28.30
CA ASP A 28 -17.47 13.20 28.41
C ASP A 28 -16.18 13.39 27.63
N LEU A 29 -16.03 14.55 26.98
CA LEU A 29 -14.83 14.94 26.25
C LEU A 29 -14.10 16.05 27.00
N GLY A 30 -12.77 16.01 27.00
CA GLY A 30 -11.93 17.06 27.57
C GLY A 30 -10.91 17.55 26.55
N GLU A 31 -10.56 18.84 26.65
CA GLU A 31 -9.41 19.45 25.96
C GLU A 31 -8.70 20.36 26.97
N ASP A 32 -7.45 20.01 27.30
CA ASP A 32 -6.76 20.53 28.48
C ASP A 32 -6.37 22.01 28.38
N ILE A 33 -6.29 22.56 27.17
CA ILE A 33 -5.89 23.95 26.93
C ILE A 33 -7.10 24.88 26.92
N CYS A 34 -8.14 24.51 26.19
CA CYS A 34 -9.35 25.26 25.92
C CYS A 34 -10.27 25.25 27.13
N PHE A 35 -10.53 24.07 27.70
CA PHE A 35 -11.42 23.91 28.85
C PHE A 35 -10.64 23.82 30.16
N GLY A 36 -9.52 23.09 30.17
CA GLY A 36 -8.73 22.81 31.38
C GLY A 36 -8.70 21.31 31.69
N THR A 37 -7.75 20.88 32.52
CA THR A 37 -7.44 19.46 32.77
C THR A 37 -8.57 18.67 33.42
N ASP A 38 -9.42 19.34 34.21
CA ASP A 38 -10.48 18.70 35.00
C ASP A 38 -11.89 19.07 34.53
N LYS A 39 -12.01 19.69 33.33
CA LYS A 39 -13.28 20.11 32.76
C LYS A 39 -13.73 19.12 31.67
N TRP A 40 -14.92 18.56 31.84
CA TRP A 40 -15.45 17.45 31.05
C TRP A 40 -16.80 17.82 30.41
N VAL A 41 -16.82 17.99 29.09
CA VAL A 41 -18.04 18.30 28.33
C VAL A 41 -18.80 17.03 28.03
N ASN A 42 -19.98 16.86 28.62
CA ASN A 42 -20.84 15.71 28.35
C ASN A 42 -21.39 15.76 26.91
N VAL A 43 -21.18 14.68 26.16
CA VAL A 43 -21.63 14.53 24.76
C VAL A 43 -22.63 13.41 24.59
N GLY A 44 -23.26 12.96 25.68
CA GLY A 44 -24.38 12.04 25.64
C GLY A 44 -24.15 10.74 26.39
N ARG A 45 -24.93 9.74 26.00
CA ARG A 45 -25.22 8.54 26.79
C ARG A 45 -25.15 7.29 25.92
N ILE A 46 -24.54 6.22 26.44
CA ILE A 46 -24.42 4.94 25.74
C ILE A 46 -25.12 3.81 26.50
N TRP A 47 -25.78 2.95 25.73
CA TRP A 47 -26.25 1.63 26.15
C TRP A 47 -25.53 0.55 25.36
N LEU A 48 -25.15 -0.54 26.05
CA LEU A 48 -24.71 -1.77 25.41
C LEU A 48 -25.88 -2.74 25.31
N TYR A 49 -26.01 -3.38 24.16
CA TYR A 49 -27.02 -4.38 23.87
C TYR A 49 -26.34 -5.74 23.68
N PRO A 50 -26.07 -6.48 24.77
CA PRO A 50 -25.70 -7.89 24.66
C PRO A 50 -26.85 -8.68 24.02
N GLY A 51 -26.52 -9.69 23.24
CA GLY A 51 -27.51 -10.59 22.67
C GLY A 51 -28.15 -11.39 23.79
N GLY A 52 -29.44 -11.69 23.66
CA GLY A 52 -30.16 -12.51 24.64
C GLY A 52 -29.47 -13.87 24.87
N GLN A 53 -29.83 -14.58 25.94
CA GLN A 53 -29.34 -15.94 26.17
C GLN A 53 -29.75 -16.85 25.01
N VAL A 54 -28.78 -17.23 24.19
CA VAL A 54 -28.91 -18.35 23.26
C VAL A 54 -28.34 -19.59 23.95
N SER A 55 -28.84 -20.78 23.57
CA SER A 55 -28.54 -22.09 24.16
C SER A 55 -27.06 -22.31 24.50
N GLU A 56 -26.78 -23.17 25.49
CA GLU A 56 -25.43 -23.51 26.01
C GLU A 56 -24.36 -23.89 24.95
N THR A 57 -24.77 -24.15 23.71
CA THR A 57 -23.91 -24.54 22.59
C THR A 57 -23.44 -23.38 21.69
N GLU A 58 -23.97 -22.15 21.85
CA GLU A 58 -23.57 -20.98 21.06
C GLU A 58 -22.77 -19.97 21.89
N THR A 59 -21.78 -19.31 21.28
CA THR A 59 -20.94 -18.31 21.92
C THR A 59 -21.81 -17.18 22.48
N ARG A 60 -21.81 -17.00 23.80
CA ARG A 60 -22.58 -15.94 24.47
C ARG A 60 -22.16 -14.56 23.96
N TYR A 61 -23.10 -13.82 23.37
CA TYR A 61 -22.88 -12.43 22.97
C TYR A 61 -23.09 -11.51 24.18
N ASP A 62 -22.03 -11.31 24.96
CA ASP A 62 -22.02 -10.48 26.16
C ASP A 62 -21.72 -9.00 25.86
N GLU A 63 -21.56 -8.18 26.91
CA GLU A 63 -21.24 -6.76 26.81
C GLU A 63 -19.89 -6.50 26.13
N PHE A 64 -18.94 -7.43 26.26
CA PHE A 64 -17.67 -7.37 25.54
C PHE A 64 -17.89 -7.54 24.03
N CYS A 65 -18.70 -8.54 23.63
CA CYS A 65 -19.11 -8.70 22.23
C CYS A 65 -19.90 -7.50 21.72
N ALA A 66 -20.81 -6.94 22.53
CA ALA A 66 -21.59 -5.77 22.17
C ALA A 66 -20.70 -4.55 21.89
N ALA A 67 -19.74 -4.24 22.76
CA ALA A 67 -18.79 -3.16 22.54
C ALA A 67 -17.87 -3.41 21.32
N LYS A 68 -17.46 -4.66 21.10
CA LYS A 68 -16.56 -5.05 19.99
C LYS A 68 -17.24 -5.01 18.62
N PHE A 69 -18.48 -5.50 18.52
CA PHE A 69 -19.17 -5.71 17.25
C PHE A 69 -20.29 -4.68 16.99
N GLY A 70 -20.31 -3.56 17.71
CA GLY A 70 -21.23 -2.45 17.42
C GLY A 70 -22.66 -2.66 17.94
N GLY A 71 -22.84 -3.52 18.94
CA GLY A 71 -24.08 -3.67 19.70
C GLY A 71 -24.25 -2.56 20.74
N PHE A 72 -24.21 -1.29 20.32
CA PHE A 72 -24.42 -0.15 21.20
C PHE A 72 -25.30 0.91 20.56
N GLU A 73 -25.94 1.72 21.40
CA GLU A 73 -26.62 2.96 21.00
C GLU A 73 -26.00 4.14 21.75
N TRP A 74 -25.74 5.22 21.04
CA TRP A 74 -25.27 6.49 21.56
C TRP A 74 -26.32 7.57 21.34
N GLN A 75 -26.97 7.98 22.43
CA GLN A 75 -27.90 9.10 22.43
C GLN A 75 -27.13 10.41 22.60
N LEU A 76 -27.15 11.23 21.56
CA LEU A 76 -26.51 12.54 21.53
C LEU A 76 -27.43 13.61 22.14
N PRO A 77 -26.86 14.60 22.83
CA PRO A 77 -27.63 15.72 23.36
C PRO A 77 -28.23 16.57 22.22
N THR A 78 -29.36 17.22 22.49
CA THR A 78 -29.90 18.28 21.63
C THR A 78 -28.93 19.46 21.53
N THR A 79 -29.02 20.28 20.48
CA THR A 79 -28.16 21.45 20.28
C THR A 79 -28.12 22.38 21.51
N ASP A 80 -29.27 22.65 22.12
CA ASP A 80 -29.32 23.52 23.31
C ASP A 80 -28.65 22.88 24.52
N LYS A 81 -28.85 21.56 24.71
CA LYS A 81 -28.19 20.84 25.80
C LYS A 81 -26.68 20.76 25.63
N LEU A 82 -26.20 20.53 24.41
CA LEU A 82 -24.77 20.53 24.12
C LEU A 82 -24.17 21.93 24.35
N ARG A 83 -24.87 22.98 23.94
CA ARG A 83 -24.47 24.37 24.20
C ARG A 83 -24.35 24.64 25.70
N GLU A 84 -25.33 24.24 26.50
CA GLU A 84 -25.27 24.35 27.97
C GLU A 84 -24.05 23.61 28.53
N ASN A 85 -23.83 22.36 28.09
CA ASN A 85 -22.72 21.54 28.56
C ASN A 85 -21.37 22.19 28.27
N ILE A 86 -21.19 22.83 27.10
CA ILE A 86 -19.97 23.55 26.73
C ILE A 86 -19.84 24.85 27.55
N PHE A 87 -20.91 25.66 27.59
CA PHE A 87 -20.89 26.98 28.21
C PHE A 87 -20.63 26.93 29.72
N LYS A 88 -20.98 25.82 30.37
CA LYS A 88 -20.67 25.55 31.79
C LYS A 88 -19.18 25.63 32.10
N PHE A 89 -18.31 25.30 31.15
CA PHE A 89 -16.86 25.22 31.36
C PHE A 89 -16.09 26.39 30.74
N LEU A 90 -16.79 27.24 29.97
CA LEU A 90 -16.24 28.47 29.43
C LEU A 90 -16.41 29.59 30.45
N ASP A 91 -15.28 30.10 30.93
CA ASP A 91 -15.26 31.28 31.79
C ASP A 91 -15.80 32.51 31.03
N SER A 92 -16.00 33.63 31.72
CA SER A 92 -16.23 34.93 31.07
C SER A 92 -14.96 35.38 30.34
N SER A 93 -14.66 34.69 29.24
CA SER A 93 -13.44 34.81 28.46
C SER A 93 -13.47 36.00 27.51
N SER A 94 -12.31 36.37 26.98
CA SER A 94 -12.15 37.42 25.96
C SER A 94 -12.72 37.05 24.57
N TYR A 95 -13.21 35.81 24.39
CA TYR A 95 -13.70 35.30 23.11
C TYR A 95 -15.21 34.98 23.15
N PRO A 96 -15.93 35.13 22.03
CA PRO A 96 -17.35 34.77 21.96
C PRO A 96 -17.54 33.27 22.21
N LYS A 97 -18.34 32.91 23.21
CA LYS A 97 -18.59 31.51 23.61
C LYS A 97 -19.17 30.70 22.45
N GLU A 98 -19.96 31.34 21.60
CA GLU A 98 -20.57 30.77 20.39
C GLU A 98 -19.53 30.28 19.39
N SER A 99 -18.36 30.93 19.29
CA SER A 99 -17.28 30.50 18.39
C SER A 99 -16.64 29.19 18.87
N VAL A 100 -16.51 29.02 20.18
CA VAL A 100 -15.97 27.78 20.78
C VAL A 100 -16.98 26.65 20.66
N GLU A 101 -18.27 26.92 20.93
CA GLU A 101 -19.36 25.96 20.71
C GLU A 101 -19.40 25.48 19.27
N LYS A 102 -19.31 26.39 18.30
CA LYS A 102 -19.25 26.03 16.88
C LYS A 102 -18.06 25.13 16.57
N ALA A 103 -16.86 25.47 17.03
CA ALA A 103 -15.65 24.68 16.78
C ALA A 103 -15.76 23.27 17.40
N PHE A 104 -16.25 23.17 18.64
CA PHE A 104 -16.49 21.90 19.32
C PHE A 104 -17.50 21.04 18.55
N ARG A 105 -18.63 21.64 18.15
CA ARG A 105 -19.69 20.94 17.41
C ARG A 105 -19.22 20.44 16.05
N GLU A 106 -18.47 21.26 15.32
CA GLU A 106 -17.84 20.85 14.04
C GLU A 106 -16.86 19.70 14.25
N GLY A 107 -16.02 19.74 15.31
CA GLY A 107 -15.10 18.66 15.63
C GLY A 107 -15.80 17.33 15.96
N LEU A 108 -16.88 17.40 16.75
CA LEU A 108 -17.68 16.22 17.09
C LEU A 108 -18.34 15.62 15.85
N GLN A 109 -18.86 16.47 14.96
CA GLN A 109 -19.41 16.05 13.68
C GLN A 109 -18.36 15.34 12.82
N ASP A 110 -17.18 15.93 12.69
CA ASP A 110 -16.08 15.35 11.91
C ASP A 110 -15.68 13.95 12.44
N VAL A 111 -15.59 13.76 13.76
CA VAL A 111 -15.35 12.43 14.38
C VAL A 111 -16.44 11.41 14.04
N ILE A 112 -17.71 11.81 14.17
CA ILE A 112 -18.86 10.94 13.84
C ILE A 112 -18.82 10.51 12.36
N ARG A 113 -18.37 11.40 11.47
CA ARG A 113 -18.20 11.09 10.04
C ARG A 113 -17.03 10.15 9.78
N ARG A 114 -15.86 10.40 10.39
CA ARG A 114 -14.67 9.54 10.23
C ARG A 114 -14.86 8.13 10.78
N THR A 115 -15.66 7.98 11.82
CA THR A 115 -16.07 6.65 12.34
C THR A 115 -17.15 5.97 11.49
N LEU A 116 -17.76 6.71 10.55
CA LEU A 116 -18.85 6.25 9.69
C LEU A 116 -20.10 5.79 10.47
N LEU A 117 -20.31 6.32 11.68
CA LEU A 117 -21.61 6.23 12.37
C LEU A 117 -22.66 7.12 11.69
N LEU A 118 -22.22 8.14 10.95
CA LEU A 118 -23.06 8.95 10.09
C LEU A 118 -22.36 9.16 8.74
N LEU A 119 -22.94 8.65 7.65
CA LEU A 119 -22.31 8.68 6.32
C LEU A 119 -22.31 10.08 5.68
N PRO A 120 -21.18 10.58 5.14
CA PRO A 120 -21.14 11.88 4.44
C PRO A 120 -22.19 11.94 3.32
N VAL A 121 -22.78 13.11 3.10
CA VAL A 121 -23.84 13.28 2.09
C VAL A 121 -23.22 13.75 0.79
N PHE A 122 -23.20 12.87 -0.19
CA PHE A 122 -22.75 13.19 -1.54
C PHE A 122 -23.83 13.96 -2.31
N ASP A 123 -23.41 14.80 -3.26
CA ASP A 123 -24.35 15.46 -4.15
C ASP A 123 -25.00 14.47 -5.13
N VAL A 124 -26.08 14.89 -5.79
CA VAL A 124 -26.87 14.02 -6.67
C VAL A 124 -26.03 13.46 -7.81
N GLU A 125 -25.12 14.27 -8.34
CA GLU A 125 -24.23 13.84 -9.41
C GLU A 125 -23.27 12.75 -8.93
N THR A 126 -22.63 12.92 -7.77
CA THR A 126 -21.77 11.91 -7.17
C THR A 126 -22.55 10.64 -6.83
N ILE A 127 -23.74 10.76 -6.26
CA ILE A 127 -24.60 9.61 -5.95
C ILE A 127 -24.94 8.82 -7.22
N SER A 128 -25.21 9.50 -8.33
CA SER A 128 -25.53 8.81 -9.60
C SER A 128 -24.38 7.95 -10.15
N ARG A 129 -23.15 8.23 -9.71
CA ARG A 129 -21.93 7.52 -10.10
C ARG A 129 -21.56 6.39 -9.12
N ILE A 130 -22.25 6.28 -7.99
CA ILE A 130 -21.96 5.31 -6.92
C ILE A 130 -23.16 4.33 -6.75
N PRO A 131 -22.94 3.01 -6.63
CA PRO A 131 -21.65 2.31 -6.59
C PRO A 131 -20.92 2.37 -7.93
N LEU A 132 -19.58 2.39 -7.84
CA LEU A 132 -18.71 2.54 -9.00
C LEU A 132 -18.87 1.35 -9.95
N GLN A 133 -19.12 1.64 -11.23
CA GLN A 133 -19.23 0.61 -12.28
C GLN A 133 -17.89 0.28 -12.95
N ARG A 134 -16.89 1.17 -12.77
CA ARG A 134 -15.54 1.05 -13.30
C ARG A 134 -14.55 1.58 -12.26
N PRO A 135 -13.30 1.09 -12.26
CA PRO A 135 -12.28 1.61 -11.37
C PRO A 135 -12.03 3.11 -11.62
N ILE A 136 -11.87 3.88 -10.55
CA ILE A 136 -11.64 5.33 -10.58
C ILE A 136 -10.46 5.70 -9.70
N THR A 137 -9.67 6.68 -10.11
CA THR A 137 -8.68 7.31 -9.23
C THR A 137 -9.33 8.47 -8.50
N ILE A 138 -9.28 8.44 -7.17
CA ILE A 138 -9.79 9.49 -6.30
C ILE A 138 -8.61 10.21 -5.68
N VAL A 139 -8.45 11.48 -6.05
CA VAL A 139 -7.47 12.38 -5.44
C VAL A 139 -8.16 13.10 -4.27
N THR A 140 -7.56 13.11 -3.10
CA THR A 140 -8.20 13.65 -1.89
C THR A 140 -7.62 15.02 -1.54
N ASP A 141 -8.44 15.94 -1.06
CA ASP A 141 -7.96 17.16 -0.40
C ASP A 141 -7.92 17.02 1.13
N THR A 142 -7.43 18.06 1.80
CA THR A 142 -7.36 18.11 3.27
C THR A 142 -8.74 18.01 3.91
N SER A 143 -9.79 18.51 3.25
CA SER A 143 -11.16 18.45 3.75
C SER A 143 -11.74 17.03 3.75
N ALA A 144 -11.42 16.24 2.72
CA ALA A 144 -11.78 14.83 2.60
C ALA A 144 -11.20 13.98 3.74
N VAL A 145 -9.96 14.26 4.13
CA VAL A 145 -9.28 13.59 5.24
C VAL A 145 -9.95 13.93 6.57
N HIS A 146 -10.19 15.21 6.87
CA HIS A 146 -10.74 15.60 8.17
C HIS A 146 -12.20 15.21 8.37
N GLN A 147 -13.00 15.23 7.31
CA GLN A 147 -14.46 15.23 7.42
C GLN A 147 -15.12 13.88 7.09
N GLY A 148 -14.34 12.79 7.04
CA GLY A 148 -14.83 11.42 6.85
C GLY A 148 -15.23 11.06 5.41
N GLY A 149 -14.99 11.95 4.45
CA GLY A 149 -15.15 11.62 3.03
C GLY A 149 -14.18 10.52 2.62
N LEU A 150 -12.93 10.62 3.06
CA LEU A 150 -11.91 9.61 2.79
C LEU A 150 -12.25 8.26 3.43
N ASP A 151 -12.62 8.23 4.72
CA ASP A 151 -13.03 7.00 5.40
C ASP A 151 -14.18 6.29 4.66
N PHE A 152 -15.16 7.05 4.15
CA PHE A 152 -16.27 6.50 3.37
C PHE A 152 -15.79 5.79 2.11
N VAL A 153 -14.93 6.45 1.33
CA VAL A 153 -14.35 5.89 0.10
C VAL A 153 -13.54 4.64 0.41
N CYS A 154 -12.66 4.72 1.43
CA CYS A 154 -11.83 3.60 1.87
C CYS A 154 -12.65 2.37 2.26
N ARG A 155 -13.80 2.56 2.92
CA ARG A 155 -14.59 1.45 3.44
C ARG A 155 -15.55 0.84 2.43
N PHE A 156 -16.18 1.66 1.59
CA PHE A 156 -17.31 1.21 0.78
C PHE A 156 -17.05 1.20 -0.72
N LEU A 157 -16.04 1.94 -1.18
CA LEU A 157 -15.74 2.05 -2.60
C LEU A 157 -14.47 1.29 -3.00
N THR A 158 -13.61 0.90 -2.06
CA THR A 158 -12.49 0.01 -2.34
C THR A 158 -13.01 -1.40 -2.70
N PRO A 159 -12.32 -2.14 -3.60
CA PRO A 159 -11.12 -1.73 -4.35
C PRO A 159 -11.40 -0.88 -5.61
N TRP A 160 -12.67 -0.62 -5.96
CA TRP A 160 -13.03 0.16 -7.16
C TRP A 160 -12.56 1.62 -7.12
N ALA A 161 -12.39 2.18 -5.93
CA ALA A 161 -11.79 3.48 -5.69
C ALA A 161 -10.32 3.32 -5.32
N ARG A 162 -9.45 3.91 -6.15
CA ARG A 162 -8.02 4.01 -5.88
C ARG A 162 -7.67 5.38 -5.32
N ILE A 163 -7.10 5.41 -4.12
CA ILE A 163 -6.94 6.65 -3.36
C ILE A 163 -5.54 7.21 -3.56
N LYS A 164 -5.47 8.48 -3.95
CA LYS A 164 -4.23 9.24 -4.05
C LYS A 164 -4.31 10.40 -3.08
N VAL A 165 -3.41 10.41 -2.09
CA VAL A 165 -3.26 11.54 -1.17
C VAL A 165 -2.08 12.39 -1.65
N PRO A 166 -2.31 13.62 -2.14
CA PRO A 166 -1.23 14.51 -2.55
C PRO A 166 -0.27 14.79 -1.40
N ALA A 167 1.03 14.89 -1.70
CA ALA A 167 2.05 15.19 -0.70
C ALA A 167 1.77 16.53 0.04
N ILE A 168 1.19 17.51 -0.65
CA ILE A 168 0.78 18.79 -0.05
C ILE A 168 -0.29 18.63 1.05
N VAL A 169 -1.20 17.66 0.91
CA VAL A 169 -2.21 17.36 1.95
C VAL A 169 -1.53 16.76 3.18
N HIS A 170 -0.59 15.83 2.99
CA HIS A 170 0.24 15.29 4.08
C HIS A 170 1.03 16.40 4.77
N MET A 171 1.70 17.27 4.00
CA MET A 171 2.48 18.37 4.56
C MET A 171 1.61 19.38 5.31
N GLU A 172 0.41 19.68 4.82
CA GLU A 172 -0.52 20.58 5.52
C GLU A 172 -0.94 20.00 6.87
N ILE A 173 -1.27 18.71 6.92
CA ILE A 173 -1.64 18.03 8.18
C ILE A 173 -0.43 17.98 9.13
N LEU A 174 0.77 17.66 8.64
CA LEU A 174 1.98 17.70 9.47
C LEU A 174 2.30 19.11 9.97
N ALA A 175 2.08 20.14 9.15
CA ALA A 175 2.23 21.53 9.58
C ALA A 175 1.17 21.91 10.63
N GLN A 176 -0.06 21.42 10.54
CA GLN A 176 -1.08 21.60 11.58
C GLN A 176 -0.65 20.96 12.91
N VAL A 177 -0.06 19.75 12.85
CA VAL A 177 0.50 19.04 14.01
C VAL A 177 1.66 19.80 14.64
N ASP A 178 2.66 20.19 13.85
CA ASP A 178 3.81 20.95 14.34
C ASP A 178 3.36 22.29 14.95
N ASN A 179 2.51 23.04 14.25
CA ASN A 179 1.99 24.31 14.77
C ASN A 179 1.27 24.15 16.11
N TYR A 180 0.44 23.12 16.28
CA TYR A 180 -0.25 22.90 17.55
C TYR A 180 0.73 22.49 18.66
N LEU A 181 1.61 21.53 18.40
CA LEU A 181 2.53 21.00 19.40
C LEU A 181 3.62 22.03 19.79
N SER A 182 4.35 22.56 18.82
CA SER A 182 5.51 23.43 19.06
C SER A 182 5.13 24.84 19.49
N LYS A 183 4.12 25.45 18.85
CA LYS A 183 3.76 26.86 19.10
C LYS A 183 2.76 27.03 20.24
N ILE A 184 1.91 26.04 20.51
CA ILE A 184 0.84 26.18 21.51
C ILE A 184 1.08 25.25 22.70
N ARG A 185 1.17 23.93 22.47
CA ARG A 185 1.12 22.96 23.56
C ARG A 185 2.40 22.96 24.41
N TRP A 186 3.57 22.98 23.77
CA TRP A 186 4.87 22.95 24.46
C TRP A 186 5.42 24.34 24.81
N ASN A 187 4.77 25.41 24.33
CA ASN A 187 5.13 26.78 24.69
C ASN A 187 4.23 27.27 25.84
N SER A 188 4.79 27.34 27.05
CA SER A 188 4.07 27.69 28.28
C SER A 188 3.43 29.08 28.26
N ASP A 189 4.04 30.05 27.57
CA ASP A 189 3.51 31.41 27.45
C ASP A 189 2.31 31.48 26.52
N ASN A 190 2.36 30.75 25.40
CA ASN A 190 1.24 30.67 24.45
C ASN A 190 0.10 29.79 24.99
N LYS A 191 0.41 28.72 25.73
CA LYS A 191 -0.59 27.85 26.38
C LYS A 191 -1.53 28.66 27.29
N LYS A 192 -1.00 29.62 28.05
CA LYS A 192 -1.79 30.51 28.92
C LYS A 192 -2.69 31.47 28.14
N LYS A 193 -2.21 32.01 27.00
CA LYS A 193 -2.97 32.91 26.12
C LYS A 193 -4.02 32.19 25.27
N ALA A 194 -3.86 30.89 25.10
CA ALA A 194 -4.71 30.03 24.28
C ALA A 194 -5.97 29.52 25.02
N HIS A 195 -6.14 29.85 26.30
CA HIS A 195 -7.28 29.41 27.09
C HIS A 195 -8.61 29.94 26.54
N SER A 196 -9.62 29.07 26.44
CA SER A 196 -10.93 29.39 25.82
C SER A 196 -10.86 29.96 24.38
N ASN A 197 -9.73 29.79 23.68
CA ASN A 197 -9.59 30.29 22.31
C ASN A 197 -10.16 29.27 21.30
N PRO A 198 -11.17 29.63 20.49
CA PRO A 198 -11.76 28.73 19.50
C PRO A 198 -10.76 28.31 18.41
N ALA A 199 -9.78 29.15 18.08
CA ALA A 199 -8.75 28.82 17.10
C ALA A 199 -7.84 27.69 17.60
N THR A 200 -7.52 27.68 18.90
CA THR A 200 -6.71 26.63 19.53
C THR A 200 -7.43 25.28 19.49
N LEU A 201 -8.71 25.25 19.89
CA LEU A 201 -9.52 24.03 19.84
C LEU A 201 -9.60 23.49 18.41
N ARG A 202 -9.82 24.37 17.43
CA ARG A 202 -9.84 23.99 16.02
C ARG A 202 -8.49 23.45 15.54
N GLN A 203 -7.37 24.06 15.95
CA GLN A 203 -6.03 23.60 15.60
C GLN A 203 -5.72 22.23 16.21
N HIS A 204 -6.14 21.97 17.45
CA HIS A 204 -6.06 20.63 18.03
C HIS A 204 -6.84 19.63 17.17
N LEU A 205 -8.14 19.85 16.98
CA LEU A 205 -9.03 18.95 16.24
C LEU A 205 -8.50 18.62 14.84
N LEU A 206 -8.03 19.63 14.11
CA LEU A 206 -7.44 19.44 12.78
C LEU A 206 -6.10 18.68 12.87
N SER A 207 -5.22 19.04 13.79
CA SER A 207 -3.92 18.36 13.91
C SER A 207 -4.08 16.85 14.15
N GLN A 208 -4.87 16.47 15.16
CA GLN A 208 -4.95 15.07 15.59
C GLN A 208 -5.89 14.25 14.72
N GLY A 209 -7.03 14.81 14.31
CA GLY A 209 -8.01 14.10 13.47
C GLY A 209 -7.44 13.74 12.09
N GLY A 210 -6.77 14.70 11.43
CA GLY A 210 -6.18 14.45 10.12
C GLY A 210 -5.01 13.47 10.18
N GLN A 211 -4.12 13.65 11.15
CA GLN A 211 -2.96 12.78 11.31
C GLN A 211 -3.39 11.34 11.59
N ARG A 212 -4.37 11.14 12.49
CA ARG A 212 -4.92 9.81 12.81
C ARG A 212 -5.54 9.14 11.59
N THR A 213 -6.28 9.89 10.77
CA THR A 213 -6.90 9.36 9.56
C THR A 213 -5.84 8.83 8.60
N LEU A 214 -4.81 9.63 8.30
CA LEU A 214 -3.72 9.21 7.42
C LEU A 214 -2.98 7.98 7.94
N LEU A 215 -2.65 7.96 9.23
CA LEU A 215 -1.97 6.82 9.86
C LEU A 215 -2.81 5.55 9.80
N ARG A 216 -4.10 5.63 10.16
CA ARG A 216 -5.02 4.48 10.09
C ARG A 216 -5.03 3.89 8.69
N LEU A 217 -5.08 4.73 7.66
CA LEU A 217 -5.12 4.28 6.27
C LEU A 217 -3.79 3.70 5.80
N GLU A 218 -2.65 4.24 6.25
CA GLU A 218 -1.33 3.67 5.96
C GLU A 218 -1.14 2.27 6.57
N PHE A 219 -1.82 1.98 7.68
CA PHE A 219 -1.77 0.69 8.36
C PHE A 219 -2.82 -0.33 7.89
N HIS A 220 -3.81 0.06 7.08
CA HIS A 220 -4.81 -0.88 6.53
C HIS A 220 -4.37 -1.40 5.14
N SER A 221 -4.30 -2.72 4.99
CA SER A 221 -3.79 -3.42 3.80
C SER A 221 -4.56 -3.16 2.50
N ASP A 222 -5.82 -2.74 2.62
CA ASP A 222 -6.78 -2.71 1.50
C ASP A 222 -6.85 -1.34 0.82
N ALA A 223 -6.17 -0.34 1.38
CA ALA A 223 -6.04 0.99 0.79
C ALA A 223 -4.63 1.16 0.21
N GLU A 224 -4.51 1.11 -1.12
CA GLU A 224 -3.27 1.50 -1.80
C GLU A 224 -3.10 3.02 -1.73
N MET A 225 -2.44 3.50 -0.67
CA MET A 225 -2.05 4.91 -0.57
C MET A 225 -0.75 5.14 -1.34
N GLU A 226 -0.86 5.74 -2.51
CA GLU A 226 0.33 6.19 -3.24
C GLU A 226 0.59 7.67 -2.95
N ARG A 227 1.72 7.94 -2.31
CA ARG A 227 2.23 9.29 -2.10
C ARG A 227 2.85 9.74 -3.42
N GLY A 228 2.28 10.77 -4.06
CA GLY A 228 2.82 11.28 -5.31
C GLY A 228 4.26 11.76 -5.15
N ASP A 229 5.12 11.43 -6.12
CA ASP A 229 6.46 12.02 -6.21
C ASP A 229 6.32 13.53 -6.43
N LEU A 230 6.79 14.32 -5.46
CA LEU A 230 7.05 15.74 -5.67
C LEU A 230 8.20 15.86 -6.68
N GLY A 231 7.90 15.72 -7.97
CA GLY A 231 8.82 16.12 -9.03
C GLY A 231 9.25 17.56 -8.76
N ALA A 232 10.57 17.79 -8.69
CA ALA A 232 11.24 19.07 -8.37
C ALA A 232 10.40 19.96 -7.43
N ASP A 233 10.41 19.63 -6.14
CA ASP A 233 9.79 20.36 -5.03
C ASP A 233 9.50 21.85 -5.35
N PRO A 234 8.25 22.20 -5.74
CA PRO A 234 7.88 23.58 -6.03
C PRO A 234 7.90 24.46 -4.77
N LEU A 235 8.06 23.88 -3.57
CA LEU A 235 8.19 24.59 -2.30
C LEU A 235 9.64 24.92 -1.96
N ARG A 236 10.64 24.33 -2.65
CA ARG A 236 12.07 24.58 -2.38
C ARG A 236 12.48 26.04 -2.57
N GLY A 237 11.68 26.82 -3.33
CA GLY A 237 11.85 28.27 -3.50
C GLY A 237 10.89 29.16 -2.69
N ILE A 238 9.87 28.59 -2.03
CA ILE A 238 8.80 29.35 -1.34
C ILE A 238 8.90 29.22 0.19
N VAL A 239 9.43 28.10 0.69
CA VAL A 239 9.43 27.76 2.13
C VAL A 239 10.77 28.09 2.83
N THR A 240 11.69 28.78 2.16
CA THR A 240 12.87 29.31 2.86
C THR A 240 12.43 30.42 3.80
N SER A 241 12.70 30.27 5.09
CA SER A 241 12.55 31.35 6.08
C SER A 241 13.42 32.53 5.65
N SER A 242 12.80 33.50 4.99
CA SER A 242 13.46 34.75 4.64
C SER A 242 13.65 35.58 5.92
N SER A 243 14.89 35.98 6.18
CA SER A 243 15.22 36.96 7.21
C SER A 243 14.82 38.39 6.79
N ASP A 244 14.34 38.56 5.56
CA ASP A 244 13.97 39.86 5.01
C ASP A 244 12.64 40.35 5.60
N SER A 245 12.64 41.61 6.02
CA SER A 245 11.47 42.26 6.62
C SER A 245 10.37 42.54 5.59
N GLU A 246 10.74 42.68 4.31
CA GLU A 246 9.80 42.98 3.22
C GLU A 246 8.95 41.74 2.85
N ASP A 247 9.56 40.55 2.79
CA ASP A 247 8.84 39.29 2.56
C ASP A 247 7.83 38.96 3.67
N LYS A 248 8.16 39.33 4.91
CA LYS A 248 7.23 39.21 6.06
C LYS A 248 6.07 40.20 5.96
N ALA A 249 6.34 41.43 5.50
CA ALA A 249 5.31 42.45 5.29
C ALA A 249 4.36 42.09 4.13
N LEU A 250 4.89 41.44 3.09
CA LEU A 250 4.13 40.95 1.93
C LEU A 250 3.41 39.62 2.17
N GLY A 251 3.65 38.95 3.30
CA GLY A 251 2.98 37.70 3.67
C GLY A 251 3.37 36.48 2.81
N LEU A 252 4.47 36.57 2.06
CA LEU A 252 4.94 35.53 1.12
C LEU A 252 5.40 34.23 1.81
N GLN A 253 5.59 34.27 3.14
CA GLN A 253 5.92 33.11 3.96
C GLN A 253 4.70 32.26 4.34
N ASN A 254 3.48 32.77 4.15
CA ASN A 254 2.27 31.99 4.33
C ASN A 254 1.88 31.38 2.98
N VAL A 255 1.82 30.04 2.89
CA VAL A 255 1.20 29.38 1.74
C VAL A 255 -0.22 29.91 1.65
N THR A 256 -0.49 30.75 0.65
CA THR A 256 -1.85 31.19 0.36
C THR A 256 -2.65 29.92 0.09
N ARG A 257 -3.78 29.74 0.79
CA ARG A 257 -4.61 28.53 0.69
C ARG A 257 -4.92 28.15 -0.77
N SER A 258 -5.10 29.15 -1.63
CA SER A 258 -5.25 29.00 -3.08
C SER A 258 -4.08 28.31 -3.80
N PHE A 259 -2.85 28.45 -3.29
CA PHE A 259 -1.67 27.78 -3.83
C PHE A 259 -1.61 26.31 -3.43
N ALA A 260 -1.93 25.99 -2.17
CA ALA A 260 -2.06 24.59 -1.73
C ALA A 260 -3.17 23.89 -2.52
N ASP A 261 -4.31 24.56 -2.71
CA ASP A 261 -5.42 24.06 -3.51
C ASP A 261 -4.98 23.81 -4.96
N ARG A 262 -4.20 24.75 -5.54
CA ARG A 262 -3.64 24.59 -6.89
C ARG A 262 -2.69 23.39 -6.99
N LEU A 263 -1.83 23.16 -6.00
CA LEU A 263 -0.91 22.02 -6.01
C LEU A 263 -1.65 20.68 -5.95
N ILE A 264 -2.78 20.61 -5.25
CA ILE A 264 -3.65 19.43 -5.23
C ILE A 264 -4.21 19.17 -6.64
N VAL A 265 -4.73 20.19 -7.30
CA VAL A 265 -5.26 20.09 -8.67
C VAL A 265 -4.16 19.72 -9.68
N GLU A 266 -2.97 20.31 -9.58
CA GLU A 266 -1.82 19.93 -10.42
C GLU A 266 -1.39 18.48 -10.19
N THR A 267 -1.44 18.01 -8.95
CA THR A 267 -1.17 16.60 -8.62
C THR A 267 -2.20 15.70 -9.29
N ALA A 268 -3.49 16.07 -9.25
CA ALA A 268 -4.55 15.36 -9.96
C ALA A 268 -4.31 15.33 -11.49
N ARG A 269 -3.85 16.44 -12.09
CA ARG A 269 -3.51 16.48 -13.53
C ARG A 269 -2.31 15.61 -13.87
N ARG A 270 -1.26 15.62 -13.05
CA ARG A 270 -0.11 14.72 -13.24
C ARG A 270 -0.55 13.26 -13.24
N PHE A 271 -1.36 12.87 -12.27
CA PHE A 271 -1.93 11.53 -12.27
C PHE A 271 -2.75 11.28 -13.54
N GLN A 272 -3.61 12.22 -13.97
CA GLN A 272 -4.36 12.09 -15.21
C GLN A 272 -3.47 11.83 -16.44
N THR A 273 -2.25 12.40 -16.49
CA THR A 273 -1.28 12.14 -17.57
C THR A 273 -0.55 10.79 -17.45
N GLU A 274 -0.46 10.23 -16.24
CA GLU A 274 0.17 8.94 -15.97
C GLU A 274 -0.79 7.75 -16.19
N VAL A 275 -2.11 7.98 -16.08
CA VAL A 275 -3.14 6.99 -16.40
C VAL A 275 -3.61 7.05 -17.86
N ARG A 276 -4.27 5.97 -18.32
CA ARG A 276 -4.91 5.95 -19.64
C ARG A 276 -5.89 7.14 -19.76
N PRO A 277 -5.99 7.81 -20.92
CA PRO A 277 -6.91 8.94 -21.11
C PRO A 277 -8.39 8.63 -20.83
N SER A 278 -8.78 7.35 -20.88
CA SER A 278 -10.14 6.89 -20.57
C SER A 278 -10.36 6.46 -19.12
N HIS A 279 -9.32 6.48 -18.29
CA HIS A 279 -9.43 6.16 -16.86
C HIS A 279 -10.05 7.34 -16.12
N PRO A 280 -11.18 7.16 -15.42
CA PRO A 280 -11.81 8.25 -14.71
C PRO A 280 -10.95 8.67 -13.50
N LEU A 281 -10.81 9.98 -13.31
CA LEU A 281 -10.14 10.58 -12.17
C LEU A 281 -11.04 11.65 -11.59
N ALA A 282 -11.30 11.58 -10.29
CA ALA A 282 -12.09 12.59 -9.60
C ALA A 282 -11.39 13.11 -8.33
N LEU A 283 -11.64 14.37 -8.01
CA LEU A 283 -11.22 14.99 -6.77
C LEU A 283 -12.31 14.83 -5.71
N LEU A 284 -11.98 14.22 -4.58
CA LEU A 284 -12.84 14.13 -3.40
C LEU A 284 -12.65 15.37 -2.52
N THR A 285 -13.70 16.17 -2.36
CA THR A 285 -13.65 17.42 -1.59
C THR A 285 -15.01 17.80 -1.02
N SER A 286 -14.98 18.51 0.11
CA SER A 286 -16.12 19.22 0.68
C SER A 286 -16.01 20.74 0.54
N ASP A 287 -14.90 21.23 -0.01
CA ASP A 287 -14.65 22.65 -0.23
C ASP A 287 -15.21 23.06 -1.61
N GLN A 288 -16.19 23.97 -1.59
CA GLN A 288 -16.83 24.45 -2.82
C GLN A 288 -15.85 25.21 -3.73
N GLY A 289 -14.85 25.90 -3.17
CA GLY A 289 -13.83 26.59 -3.95
C GLY A 289 -12.95 25.60 -4.70
N MET A 290 -12.51 24.56 -4.01
CA MET A 290 -11.74 23.46 -4.59
C MET A 290 -12.53 22.72 -5.67
N ALA A 291 -13.79 22.36 -5.39
CA ALA A 291 -14.66 21.70 -6.37
C ALA A 291 -14.80 22.52 -7.66
N ARG A 292 -15.03 23.83 -7.53
CA ARG A 292 -15.13 24.73 -8.69
C ARG A 292 -13.83 24.82 -9.48
N MET A 293 -12.68 24.88 -8.79
CA MET A 293 -11.37 24.90 -9.44
C MET A 293 -11.11 23.61 -10.22
N ALA A 294 -11.37 22.45 -9.62
CA ALA A 294 -11.20 21.15 -10.27
C ALA A 294 -12.09 21.01 -11.52
N MET A 295 -13.38 21.36 -11.41
CA MET A 295 -14.29 21.34 -12.56
C MET A 295 -13.83 22.28 -13.68
N ALA A 296 -13.34 23.48 -13.35
CA ALA A 296 -12.84 24.44 -14.34
C ALA A 296 -11.58 23.94 -15.08
N GLU A 297 -10.78 23.10 -14.43
CA GLU A 297 -9.57 22.48 -15.00
C GLU A 297 -9.86 21.13 -15.69
N GLY A 298 -11.13 20.72 -15.78
CA GLY A 298 -11.56 19.49 -16.44
C GLY A 298 -11.34 18.22 -15.62
N ILE A 299 -11.24 18.34 -14.28
CA ILE A 299 -11.18 17.21 -13.36
C ILE A 299 -12.57 16.98 -12.75
N ASP A 300 -13.06 15.73 -12.79
CA ASP A 300 -14.32 15.35 -12.15
C ASP A 300 -14.24 15.57 -10.63
N VAL A 301 -15.39 15.73 -9.98
CA VAL A 301 -15.45 15.97 -8.54
C VAL A 301 -16.41 15.00 -7.87
N LEU A 302 -15.97 14.38 -6.79
CA LEU A 302 -16.82 13.68 -5.83
C LEU A 302 -17.06 14.64 -4.67
N PHE A 303 -18.11 15.46 -4.83
CA PHE A 303 -18.41 16.49 -3.84
C PHE A 303 -19.26 15.90 -2.72
N PHE A 304 -18.86 16.16 -1.48
CA PHE A 304 -19.63 15.74 -0.32
C PHE A 304 -19.79 16.85 0.71
N GLN A 305 -20.92 16.80 1.39
CA GLN A 305 -21.27 17.66 2.49
C GLN A 305 -21.13 16.88 3.80
N ALA A 306 -20.12 17.20 4.59
CA ALA A 306 -19.98 16.60 5.91
C ALA A 306 -20.79 17.34 6.99
N ARG A 307 -20.84 18.68 6.86
CA ARG A 307 -21.33 19.60 7.90
C ARG A 307 -22.76 20.08 7.68
N SER A 308 -23.30 19.96 6.46
CA SER A 308 -24.66 20.38 6.11
C SER A 308 -25.60 19.17 5.95
N VAL A 309 -26.20 18.75 7.07
CA VAL A 309 -27.30 17.74 7.17
C VAL A 309 -26.89 16.30 6.72
N PRO A 310 -27.36 15.22 7.37
CA PRO A 310 -28.13 15.19 8.62
C PRO A 310 -27.37 15.77 9.81
N LYS A 311 -28.05 16.56 10.64
CA LYS A 311 -27.53 17.00 11.94
C LYS A 311 -27.48 15.81 12.88
N PHE A 312 -26.42 15.71 13.68
CA PHE A 312 -26.27 14.63 14.67
C PHE A 312 -27.00 14.94 15.99
N ASP A 313 -27.22 16.22 16.29
CA ASP A 313 -27.82 16.67 17.55
C ASP A 313 -29.17 16.00 17.83
N GLY A 314 -29.36 15.51 19.06
CA GLY A 314 -30.60 14.88 19.52
C GLY A 314 -30.92 13.53 18.87
N ARG A 315 -30.01 12.94 18.09
CA ARG A 315 -30.19 11.63 17.47
C ARG A 315 -29.60 10.51 18.34
N THR A 316 -30.08 9.30 18.08
CA THR A 316 -29.48 8.08 18.56
C THR A 316 -28.67 7.46 17.43
N LEU A 317 -27.37 7.28 17.61
CA LEU A 317 -26.49 6.60 16.66
C LEU A 317 -26.23 5.16 17.13
N THR A 318 -26.27 4.20 16.21
CA THR A 318 -26.05 2.78 16.51
C THR A 318 -24.70 2.34 15.95
N GLY A 319 -24.04 1.40 16.64
CA GLY A 319 -22.81 0.78 16.12
C GLY A 319 -23.05 -0.19 14.96
N THR A 320 -24.29 -0.63 14.74
CA THR A 320 -24.68 -1.52 13.64
C THR A 320 -25.55 -0.76 12.65
N LEU A 321 -25.13 -0.71 11.39
CA LEU A 321 -25.75 0.10 10.33
C LEU A 321 -25.90 -0.70 9.03
N PHE A 322 -26.75 -0.21 8.12
CA PHE A 322 -26.90 -0.78 6.78
C PHE A 322 -25.77 -0.37 5.85
N HIS A 323 -25.20 -1.33 5.13
CA HIS A 323 -24.24 -1.05 4.07
C HIS A 323 -24.92 -0.22 2.97
N PRO A 324 -24.32 0.90 2.51
CA PRO A 324 -24.99 1.83 1.60
C PRO A 324 -25.34 1.23 0.23
N PHE A 325 -24.61 0.20 -0.20
CA PHE A 325 -24.75 -0.42 -1.53
C PHE A 325 -25.11 -1.90 -1.53
N LYS A 326 -25.13 -2.56 -0.37
CA LYS A 326 -25.29 -4.02 -0.27
C LYS A 326 -26.40 -4.30 0.75
N SER A 327 -27.10 -5.40 0.57
CA SER A 327 -28.11 -5.89 1.52
C SER A 327 -27.46 -6.56 2.74
N THR A 328 -26.44 -5.93 3.32
CA THR A 328 -25.65 -6.43 4.45
C THR A 328 -25.54 -5.34 5.51
N LEU A 329 -25.31 -5.75 6.76
CA LEU A 329 -24.96 -4.82 7.83
C LEU A 329 -23.46 -4.57 7.85
N TYR A 330 -23.04 -3.40 8.32
CA TYR A 330 -21.68 -3.14 8.75
C TYR A 330 -21.67 -2.67 10.20
N THR A 331 -20.58 -2.95 10.89
CA THR A 331 -20.43 -2.62 12.31
C THR A 331 -19.30 -1.63 12.53
N VAL A 332 -19.48 -0.75 13.50
CA VAL A 332 -18.46 0.16 14.04
C VAL A 332 -18.31 -0.23 15.50
N SER A 333 -17.08 -0.58 15.92
CA SER A 333 -16.85 -0.93 17.32
C SER A 333 -16.93 0.32 18.20
N LEU A 334 -17.37 0.15 19.45
CA LEU A 334 -17.40 1.26 20.40
C LEU A 334 -15.98 1.78 20.69
N THR A 335 -14.98 0.89 20.73
CA THR A 335 -13.59 1.31 20.91
C THR A 335 -13.10 2.22 19.81
N THR A 336 -13.46 1.96 18.55
CA THR A 336 -13.08 2.82 17.41
C THR A 336 -13.62 4.24 17.62
N LEU A 337 -14.88 4.36 18.05
CA LEU A 337 -15.48 5.65 18.38
C LEU A 337 -14.74 6.35 19.54
N LEU A 338 -14.53 5.65 20.65
CA LEU A 338 -13.90 6.23 21.84
C LEU A 338 -12.44 6.64 21.58
N TRP A 339 -11.69 5.87 20.79
CA TRP A 339 -10.34 6.22 20.36
C TRP A 339 -10.33 7.48 19.51
N GLU A 340 -11.21 7.56 18.51
CA GLU A 340 -11.28 8.71 17.61
C GLU A 340 -11.64 9.99 18.38
N LEU A 341 -12.57 9.90 19.34
CA LEU A 341 -12.92 11.00 20.23
C LEU A 341 -11.75 11.40 21.14
N ALA A 342 -11.11 10.43 21.81
CA ALA A 342 -9.99 10.69 22.73
C ALA A 342 -8.80 11.34 22.03
N VAL A 343 -8.49 10.93 20.79
CA VAL A 343 -7.40 11.53 20.01
C VAL A 343 -7.77 12.91 19.49
N SER A 344 -8.98 13.08 18.96
CA SER A 344 -9.39 14.35 18.35
C SER A 344 -9.54 15.48 19.37
N PHE A 345 -10.08 15.18 20.54
CA PHE A 345 -10.28 16.15 21.62
C PHE A 345 -9.12 16.17 22.63
N GLY A 346 -8.25 15.16 22.62
CA GLY A 346 -7.09 15.04 23.52
C GLY A 346 -7.35 14.14 24.71
N CYS A 347 -8.57 14.15 25.28
CA CYS A 347 -9.00 13.15 26.25
C CYS A 347 -10.51 12.88 26.24
N LEU A 348 -10.87 11.70 26.74
CA LEU A 348 -12.23 11.22 26.87
C LEU A 348 -12.39 10.51 28.21
N ARG A 349 -13.59 10.59 28.79
CA ARG A 349 -14.00 9.80 29.94
C ARG A 349 -15.33 9.13 29.66
N ILE A 350 -15.42 7.84 29.95
CA ILE A 350 -16.72 7.17 30.16
C ILE A 350 -16.96 6.99 31.65
N HIS A 351 -18.18 7.22 32.08
CA HIS A 351 -18.55 7.16 33.49
C HIS A 351 -19.95 6.59 33.66
N ASN A 352 -20.08 5.54 34.48
CA ASN A 352 -21.36 5.02 34.89
C ASN A 352 -21.81 5.74 36.18
N PRO A 353 -22.90 6.53 36.13
CA PRO A 353 -23.37 7.30 37.29
C PRO A 353 -23.90 6.42 38.43
N ASP A 354 -24.36 5.21 38.13
CA ASP A 354 -24.95 4.30 39.12
C ASP A 354 -23.88 3.55 39.91
N THR A 355 -22.84 3.06 39.23
CA THR A 355 -21.75 2.30 39.86
C THR A 355 -20.57 3.15 40.29
N ASN A 356 -20.48 4.37 39.78
CA ASN A 356 -19.33 5.26 39.86
C ASN A 356 -18.05 4.72 39.20
N ALA A 357 -18.15 3.67 38.38
CA ALA A 357 -17.03 3.18 37.58
C ALA A 357 -16.70 4.19 36.48
N SER A 358 -15.41 4.37 36.18
CA SER A 358 -14.98 5.25 35.09
C SER A 358 -13.73 4.76 34.37
N LEU A 359 -13.63 5.08 33.08
CA LEU A 359 -12.42 4.89 32.28
C LEU A 359 -12.09 6.22 31.60
N GLN A 360 -10.88 6.71 31.86
CA GLN A 360 -10.32 7.87 31.19
C GLN A 360 -9.31 7.42 30.14
N LEU A 361 -9.37 8.01 28.95
CA LEU A 361 -8.48 7.78 27.82
C LEU A 361 -7.86 9.11 27.38
N TRP A 362 -6.54 9.12 27.21
CA TRP A 362 -5.77 10.31 26.85
C TRP A 362 -5.01 10.07 25.54
N GLY A 363 -5.41 10.81 24.50
CA GLY A 363 -4.74 10.92 23.21
C GLY A 363 -3.43 11.68 23.31
N ILE A 364 -3.43 12.77 24.06
CA ILE A 364 -2.22 13.54 24.35
C ILE A 364 -2.14 13.80 25.86
N PRO A 365 -1.15 13.23 26.58
CA PRO A 365 -1.04 13.40 28.02
C PRO A 365 -0.78 14.87 28.39
N SER A 366 -1.36 15.30 29.51
CA SER A 366 -1.23 16.66 30.06
C SER A 366 -0.32 16.74 31.30
N SER A 367 0.01 15.59 31.92
CA SER A 367 0.73 15.50 33.19
C SER A 367 2.24 15.32 33.03
N GLU A 368 3.01 15.95 33.92
CA GLU A 368 4.43 15.66 34.12
C GLU A 368 4.62 14.18 34.48
N GLY A 369 5.42 13.44 33.71
CA GLY A 369 5.73 12.01 33.93
C GLY A 369 5.20 11.04 32.88
N VAL A 370 4.26 11.46 32.02
CA VAL A 370 3.70 10.62 30.95
C VAL A 370 4.21 11.10 29.60
N THR A 371 5.11 10.34 28.96
CA THR A 371 5.70 10.74 27.67
C THR A 371 4.88 10.20 26.50
N TRP A 372 4.60 11.08 25.53
CA TRP A 372 4.10 10.65 24.22
C TRP A 372 5.29 10.20 23.37
N GLN A 373 5.20 9.02 22.75
CA GLN A 373 6.25 8.48 21.90
C GLN A 373 5.67 8.04 20.55
N PRO A 374 6.43 8.19 19.45
CA PRO A 374 6.01 7.72 18.12
C PRO A 374 5.65 6.23 18.06
N LEU A 375 6.22 5.39 18.93
CA LEU A 375 5.88 3.96 19.01
C LEU A 375 4.41 3.74 19.40
N HIS A 376 3.85 4.58 20.27
CA HIS A 376 2.44 4.47 20.69
C HIS A 376 1.47 4.71 19.53
N ILE A 377 1.90 5.43 18.48
CA ILE A 377 1.13 5.63 17.27
C ILE A 377 1.06 4.36 16.43
N LYS A 378 2.17 3.62 16.33
CA LYS A 378 2.27 2.39 15.52
C LYS A 378 1.35 1.29 16.05
N ASP A 379 1.23 1.20 17.37
CA ASP A 379 0.43 0.19 18.05
C ASP A 379 -0.99 0.70 18.45
N ASP A 380 -1.36 1.90 17.99
CA ASP A 380 -2.63 2.62 18.30
C ASP A 380 -2.97 2.63 19.82
N LEU A 381 -1.97 2.90 20.67
CA LEU A 381 -2.09 2.87 22.14
C LEU A 381 -2.46 4.23 22.72
N LEU A 382 -3.34 4.24 23.73
CA LEU A 382 -3.73 5.43 24.50
C LEU A 382 -3.40 5.27 25.99
N TRP A 383 -3.15 6.39 26.67
CA TRP A 383 -3.00 6.37 28.12
C TRP A 383 -4.36 6.25 28.79
N GLY A 384 -4.57 5.16 29.51
CA GLY A 384 -5.80 4.81 30.18
C GLY A 384 -5.68 4.81 31.70
N LYS A 385 -6.74 5.27 32.37
CA LYS A 385 -6.92 5.13 33.83
C LYS A 385 -8.32 4.58 34.10
N PHE A 386 -8.37 3.40 34.70
CA PHE A 386 -9.62 2.78 35.11
C PHE A 386 -9.83 2.98 36.61
N GLU A 387 -11.00 3.43 36.99
CA GLU A 387 -11.44 3.56 38.38
C GLU A 387 -12.63 2.61 38.56
N PRO A 388 -12.45 1.47 39.26
CA PRO A 388 -13.53 0.52 39.49
C PRO A 388 -14.60 1.14 40.38
N GLY A 389 -15.86 0.88 40.06
CA GLY A 389 -17.02 1.37 40.81
C GLY A 389 -17.18 0.71 42.18
N THR A 390 -18.08 1.25 43.00
CA THR A 390 -18.34 0.81 44.39
C THR A 390 -19.09 -0.52 44.52
N SER A 391 -19.12 -1.34 43.47
CA SER A 391 -19.83 -2.63 43.51
C SER A 391 -18.92 -3.73 44.05
N THR A 392 -19.29 -4.23 45.23
CA THR A 392 -18.64 -5.36 45.90
C THR A 392 -18.84 -6.64 45.09
N ARG A 393 -17.91 -6.95 44.19
CA ARG A 393 -17.65 -8.32 43.75
C ARG A 393 -16.15 -8.56 43.72
N ILE A 394 -15.66 -9.14 44.81
CA ILE A 394 -14.45 -9.94 44.80
C ILE A 394 -14.75 -11.12 43.86
N VAL A 395 -14.40 -11.00 42.59
CA VAL A 395 -13.97 -12.15 41.82
C VAL A 395 -12.45 -12.07 41.84
N SER A 396 -11.87 -12.78 42.79
CA SER A 396 -10.46 -13.13 42.76
C SER A 396 -10.23 -14.01 41.53
N VAL A 397 -9.96 -13.41 40.37
CA VAL A 397 -9.23 -14.10 39.32
C VAL A 397 -7.78 -14.06 39.78
N GLN A 398 -7.34 -15.17 40.38
CA GLN A 398 -5.91 -15.43 40.49
C GLN A 398 -5.32 -15.32 39.08
N PRO A 399 -4.21 -14.57 38.88
CA PRO A 399 -3.46 -14.72 37.66
C PRO A 399 -2.89 -16.14 37.69
N ASP A 400 -3.37 -17.00 36.79
CA ASP A 400 -2.64 -18.22 36.46
C ASP A 400 -1.30 -17.76 35.90
N THR A 401 -0.29 -17.83 36.75
CA THR A 401 1.13 -17.82 36.40
C THR A 401 1.44 -19.08 35.60
N SER A 402 0.96 -19.16 34.36
CA SER A 402 1.65 -19.90 33.31
C SER A 402 2.66 -18.95 32.70
N SER A 403 3.86 -18.95 33.29
CA SER A 403 5.05 -18.38 32.69
C SER A 403 5.30 -19.08 31.35
N PHE A 404 4.79 -18.51 30.26
CA PHE A 404 5.33 -18.76 28.92
C PHE A 404 6.62 -17.96 28.78
N SER A 405 7.67 -18.49 29.39
CA SER A 405 9.04 -18.18 29.03
C SER A 405 9.25 -18.68 27.60
N PHE A 406 9.38 -17.76 26.64
CA PHE A 406 9.99 -18.06 25.35
C PHE A 406 11.45 -18.44 25.61
N VAL A 407 11.71 -19.74 25.67
CA VAL A 407 13.05 -20.32 25.56
C VAL A 407 13.31 -20.55 24.07
N PRO A 408 14.32 -19.91 23.47
CA PRO A 408 14.77 -20.23 22.12
C PRO A 408 15.66 -21.49 22.19
N ASP A 409 15.08 -22.67 22.03
CA ASP A 409 15.83 -23.91 21.80
C ASP A 409 15.76 -24.30 20.32
N VAL A 410 16.72 -23.79 19.54
CA VAL A 410 17.31 -24.57 18.44
C VAL A 410 18.81 -24.63 18.70
N THR A 411 19.16 -25.58 19.56
CA THR A 411 20.53 -26.11 19.71
C THR A 411 21.08 -26.50 18.35
N VAL A 412 22.05 -25.71 17.86
CA VAL A 412 22.96 -26.08 16.79
C VAL A 412 23.83 -27.24 17.30
N SER A 413 23.43 -28.46 16.96
CA SER A 413 24.25 -29.66 17.17
C SER A 413 25.47 -29.60 16.26
N LYS A 414 26.64 -29.35 16.85
CA LYS A 414 27.94 -29.67 16.28
C LYS A 414 28.12 -31.19 16.34
N GLN A 415 28.07 -31.86 15.20
CA GLN A 415 28.69 -33.17 15.02
C GLN A 415 29.71 -33.12 13.87
N GLN A 416 30.99 -32.97 14.28
CA GLN A 416 32.12 -33.75 13.77
C GLN A 416 31.72 -35.25 13.80
N THR A 417 32.03 -36.14 12.87
CA THR A 417 33.15 -36.32 11.93
C THR A 417 32.76 -37.49 11.00
N SER A 418 33.17 -37.49 9.73
CA SER A 418 33.93 -38.63 9.17
C SER A 418 34.44 -38.32 7.76
N SER A 419 35.75 -38.48 7.63
CA SER A 419 36.53 -38.47 6.41
C SER A 419 36.33 -39.79 5.64
N SER A 420 36.01 -39.69 4.35
CA SER A 420 36.38 -40.72 3.37
C SER A 420 36.44 -40.14 1.95
N SER A 421 37.68 -39.95 1.51
CA SER A 421 38.24 -40.16 0.15
C SER A 421 37.63 -39.45 -1.07
N PRO A 422 38.46 -38.76 -1.87
CA PRO A 422 38.03 -38.05 -3.06
C PRO A 422 37.82 -39.02 -4.22
N LEU A 423 36.60 -39.08 -4.75
CA LEU A 423 36.38 -39.60 -6.09
C LEU A 423 36.64 -38.48 -7.07
N ASN A 424 37.76 -38.62 -7.80
CA ASN A 424 38.07 -37.91 -9.03
C ASN A 424 36.83 -37.85 -9.94
N THR A 425 36.35 -36.64 -10.22
CA THR A 425 35.56 -36.35 -11.41
C THR A 425 36.12 -35.10 -12.05
N ASP A 426 36.96 -35.36 -13.05
CA ASP A 426 37.14 -34.62 -14.29
C ASP A 426 36.65 -33.16 -14.33
N ILE A 427 37.66 -32.29 -14.35
CA ILE A 427 37.72 -30.91 -14.85
C ILE A 427 36.54 -30.57 -15.80
N LEU A 428 35.49 -29.95 -15.25
CA LEU A 428 34.38 -29.37 -16.02
C LEU A 428 34.85 -28.04 -16.67
N PRO A 429 34.48 -27.73 -17.92
CA PRO A 429 34.79 -26.45 -18.55
C PRO A 429 33.92 -25.37 -17.91
N GLU A 430 34.52 -24.60 -17.02
CA GLU A 430 33.85 -23.66 -16.13
C GLU A 430 33.25 -22.49 -16.92
N GLY A 431 31.93 -22.32 -16.83
CA GLY A 431 31.16 -21.36 -17.62
C GLY A 431 31.70 -19.93 -17.64
N TYR A 432 31.32 -19.20 -18.69
CA TYR A 432 31.88 -17.89 -19.00
C TYR A 432 31.13 -16.75 -18.28
N ALA A 433 31.86 -15.89 -17.57
CA ALA A 433 31.29 -14.75 -16.86
C ALA A 433 31.54 -13.44 -17.63
N PHE A 434 30.51 -12.91 -18.29
CA PHE A 434 30.58 -11.68 -19.08
C PHE A 434 29.23 -10.94 -19.19
N SER A 435 29.24 -9.70 -19.68
CA SER A 435 28.03 -8.92 -19.96
C SER A 435 27.46 -9.28 -21.34
N PRO A 436 26.21 -9.79 -21.44
CA PRO A 436 25.58 -10.08 -22.72
C PRO A 436 25.48 -8.86 -23.66
N ASP A 437 25.23 -7.66 -23.13
CA ASP A 437 25.14 -6.44 -23.94
C ASP A 437 26.46 -6.13 -24.67
N ARG A 438 27.59 -6.26 -23.95
CA ARG A 438 28.92 -6.12 -24.57
C ARG A 438 29.20 -7.24 -25.57
N MET A 439 28.67 -8.44 -25.34
CA MET A 439 28.75 -9.52 -26.31
C MET A 439 28.00 -9.14 -27.60
N PHE A 440 26.78 -8.60 -27.51
CA PHE A 440 26.04 -8.15 -28.69
C PHE A 440 26.76 -7.03 -29.46
N GLN A 441 27.43 -6.12 -28.77
CA GLN A 441 28.30 -5.10 -29.41
C GLN A 441 29.47 -5.73 -30.18
N LEU A 442 30.16 -6.71 -29.57
CA LEU A 442 31.24 -7.43 -30.23
C LEU A 442 30.73 -8.19 -31.47
N ILE A 443 29.59 -8.86 -31.35
CA ILE A 443 28.95 -9.58 -32.47
C ILE A 443 28.63 -8.60 -33.60
N LYS A 444 28.04 -7.44 -33.30
CA LYS A 444 27.75 -6.40 -34.29
C LYS A 444 28.99 -6.02 -35.09
N SER A 445 30.06 -5.62 -34.39
CA SER A 445 31.30 -5.20 -35.07
C SER A 445 31.91 -6.32 -35.90
N LEU A 446 31.90 -7.56 -35.41
CA LEU A 446 32.38 -8.73 -36.16
C LEU A 446 31.53 -9.04 -37.40
N VAL A 447 30.22 -8.83 -37.34
CA VAL A 447 29.33 -9.05 -38.50
C VAL A 447 29.49 -7.92 -39.54
N GLU A 448 29.67 -6.68 -39.09
CA GLU A 448 29.84 -5.51 -39.98
C GLU A 448 31.20 -5.52 -40.69
N THR A 449 32.30 -5.78 -39.98
CA THR A 449 33.64 -5.75 -40.57
C THR A 449 34.09 -7.11 -41.12
N ARG A 450 33.37 -8.19 -40.79
CA ARG A 450 33.69 -9.61 -41.02
C ARG A 450 34.94 -10.13 -40.33
N GLU A 451 35.91 -9.27 -40.06
CA GLU A 451 37.20 -9.57 -39.45
C GLU A 451 37.64 -8.39 -38.57
N LEU A 452 38.21 -8.67 -37.40
CA LEU A 452 38.76 -7.67 -36.48
C LEU A 452 40.09 -8.16 -35.91
N THR A 453 41.03 -7.24 -35.64
CA THR A 453 42.18 -7.58 -34.79
C THR A 453 41.73 -7.74 -33.33
N THR A 454 42.46 -8.53 -32.56
CA THR A 454 42.21 -8.73 -31.12
C THR A 454 42.16 -7.39 -30.37
N GLU A 455 43.05 -6.46 -30.70
CA GLU A 455 43.11 -5.12 -30.08
C GLU A 455 41.86 -4.28 -30.36
N ILE A 456 41.41 -4.24 -31.63
CA ILE A 456 40.20 -3.48 -32.01
C ILE A 456 38.97 -4.11 -31.36
N ALA A 457 38.85 -5.43 -31.40
CA ALA A 457 37.73 -6.15 -30.78
C ALA A 457 37.66 -5.93 -29.26
N GLN A 458 38.82 -5.87 -28.59
CA GLN A 458 38.91 -5.56 -27.17
C GLN A 458 38.51 -4.09 -26.88
N ALA A 459 38.95 -3.15 -27.73
CA ALA A 459 38.59 -1.74 -27.62
C ALA A 459 37.09 -1.50 -27.82
N THR A 460 36.44 -2.20 -28.77
CA THR A 460 35.00 -2.12 -29.05
C THR A 460 34.14 -2.31 -27.79
N ILE A 461 34.53 -3.22 -26.89
CA ILE A 461 33.77 -3.53 -25.67
C ILE A 461 34.35 -2.87 -24.41
N GLY A 462 35.29 -1.94 -24.58
CA GLY A 462 35.85 -1.11 -23.51
C GLY A 462 36.57 -1.89 -22.41
N LEU A 463 37.27 -2.98 -22.76
CA LEU A 463 38.04 -3.78 -21.79
C LEU A 463 39.53 -3.44 -21.83
N LYS A 464 40.13 -3.25 -20.65
CA LYS A 464 41.59 -2.99 -20.52
C LYS A 464 42.42 -4.26 -20.33
N HIS A 465 41.80 -5.37 -19.91
CA HIS A 465 42.50 -6.61 -19.57
C HIS A 465 42.16 -7.74 -20.54
N GLN A 466 43.20 -8.38 -21.10
CA GLN A 466 43.08 -9.45 -22.08
C GLN A 466 42.37 -10.69 -21.53
N ASP A 467 42.56 -11.02 -20.25
CA ASP A 467 41.91 -12.18 -19.61
C ASP A 467 40.38 -12.06 -19.60
N ARG A 468 39.87 -10.84 -19.43
CA ARG A 468 38.42 -10.59 -19.48
C ARG A 468 37.89 -10.68 -20.91
N PHE A 469 38.65 -10.18 -21.89
CA PHE A 469 38.31 -10.28 -23.30
C PHE A 469 38.28 -11.74 -23.78
N ASN A 470 39.22 -12.55 -23.31
CA ASN A 470 39.30 -13.98 -23.62
C ASN A 470 38.02 -14.74 -23.25
N LEU A 471 37.26 -14.31 -22.24
CA LEU A 471 35.96 -14.93 -21.90
C LEU A 471 34.93 -14.77 -23.02
N TYR A 472 34.85 -13.58 -23.65
CA TYR A 472 33.94 -13.33 -24.77
C TYR A 472 34.38 -14.13 -26.00
N LYS A 473 35.67 -14.04 -26.32
CA LYS A 473 36.28 -14.74 -27.45
C LYS A 473 36.10 -16.26 -27.34
N ASN A 474 36.38 -16.85 -26.18
CA ASN A 474 36.28 -18.29 -25.98
C ASN A 474 34.82 -18.77 -26.01
N PHE A 475 33.88 -17.98 -25.49
CA PHE A 475 32.44 -18.28 -25.60
C PHE A 475 32.00 -18.36 -27.07
N LEU A 476 32.31 -17.33 -27.89
CA LEU A 476 31.97 -17.32 -29.32
C LEU A 476 32.68 -18.43 -30.09
N ARG A 477 33.97 -18.66 -29.81
CA ARG A 477 34.76 -19.72 -30.46
C ARG A 477 34.19 -21.10 -30.15
N SER A 478 33.74 -21.34 -28.91
CA SER A 478 33.22 -22.64 -28.49
C SER A 478 31.91 -23.03 -29.20
N GLY A 479 31.12 -22.05 -29.66
CA GLY A 479 29.95 -22.29 -30.51
C GLY A 479 30.24 -22.26 -32.01
N SER A 480 31.52 -22.25 -32.41
CA SER A 480 31.97 -22.10 -33.80
C SER A 480 31.46 -20.83 -34.48
N PHE A 481 31.25 -19.75 -33.72
CA PHE A 481 30.80 -18.47 -34.27
C PHE A 481 31.95 -17.64 -34.86
N ILE A 482 33.17 -17.85 -34.37
CA ILE A 482 34.36 -17.15 -34.83
C ILE A 482 35.51 -18.13 -35.10
N GLU A 483 36.37 -17.77 -36.04
CA GLU A 483 37.66 -18.40 -36.33
C GLU A 483 38.79 -17.44 -35.93
N ILE A 484 39.93 -17.98 -35.51
CA ILE A 484 41.09 -17.18 -35.10
C ILE A 484 42.27 -17.54 -36.00
N HIS A 485 42.80 -16.54 -36.71
CA HIS A 485 43.99 -16.65 -37.55
C HIS A 485 44.90 -15.46 -37.28
N ASP A 486 46.16 -15.70 -36.92
CA ASP A 486 47.21 -14.67 -36.76
C ASP A 486 46.74 -13.39 -36.04
N GLU A 487 46.20 -13.56 -34.82
CA GLU A 487 45.66 -12.51 -33.95
C GLU A 487 44.39 -11.78 -34.44
N ARG A 488 43.82 -12.25 -35.56
CA ARG A 488 42.56 -11.76 -36.11
C ARG A 488 41.42 -12.71 -35.81
N ILE A 489 40.26 -12.12 -35.55
CA ILE A 489 39.00 -12.79 -35.25
C ILE A 489 38.11 -12.63 -36.46
N LYS A 490 37.81 -13.75 -37.13
CA LYS A 490 36.96 -13.80 -38.32
C LYS A 490 35.58 -14.32 -37.96
N SER A 491 34.54 -13.64 -38.43
CA SER A 491 33.15 -14.08 -38.30
C SER A 491 32.86 -15.28 -39.20
N THR A 492 32.08 -16.24 -38.69
CA THR A 492 31.58 -17.38 -39.48
C THR A 492 30.14 -17.14 -39.96
N GLN A 493 29.65 -17.99 -40.85
CA GLN A 493 28.24 -17.98 -41.25
C GLN A 493 27.28 -18.19 -40.06
N PHE A 494 27.68 -18.97 -39.04
CA PHE A 494 26.86 -19.16 -37.85
C PHE A 494 26.70 -17.89 -37.04
N LEU A 495 27.73 -17.03 -36.99
CA LEU A 495 27.61 -15.73 -36.30
C LEU A 495 26.64 -14.81 -37.04
N MET A 496 26.69 -14.81 -38.37
CA MET A 496 25.75 -14.04 -39.19
C MET A 496 24.30 -14.52 -38.98
N SER A 497 24.07 -15.83 -38.95
CA SER A 497 22.73 -16.37 -38.70
C SER A 497 22.24 -16.14 -37.27
N LEU A 498 23.13 -16.26 -36.27
CA LEU A 498 22.81 -15.87 -34.88
C LEU A 498 22.39 -14.40 -34.84
N TRP A 499 23.17 -13.51 -35.44
CA TRP A 499 22.86 -12.08 -35.49
C TRP A 499 21.53 -11.79 -36.18
N GLN A 500 21.25 -12.45 -37.32
CA GLN A 500 19.97 -12.34 -38.02
C GLN A 500 18.79 -12.85 -37.17
N SER A 501 18.94 -13.94 -36.42
CA SER A 501 17.89 -14.44 -35.52
C SER A 501 17.57 -13.46 -34.39
N ILE A 502 18.61 -12.80 -33.85
CA ILE A 502 18.47 -11.77 -32.81
C ILE A 502 17.74 -10.54 -33.38
N LEU A 503 18.10 -10.08 -34.58
CA LEU A 503 17.47 -8.91 -35.21
C LEU A 503 16.03 -9.16 -35.67
N SER A 504 15.74 -10.36 -36.18
CA SER A 504 14.39 -10.76 -36.61
C SER A 504 13.47 -11.18 -35.45
N ARG A 505 14.00 -11.21 -34.21
CA ARG A 505 13.30 -11.69 -33.01
C ARG A 505 12.82 -13.15 -33.13
N ASP A 506 13.53 -13.97 -33.90
CA ASP A 506 13.31 -15.42 -33.94
C ASP A 506 13.97 -16.08 -32.73
N LEU A 507 13.21 -16.13 -31.62
CA LEU A 507 13.66 -16.65 -30.33
C LEU A 507 13.99 -18.15 -30.39
N THR A 508 13.33 -18.90 -31.28
CA THR A 508 13.57 -20.35 -31.44
C THR A 508 14.93 -20.58 -32.08
N SER A 509 15.22 -19.87 -33.17
CA SER A 509 16.54 -19.92 -33.80
C SER A 509 17.63 -19.38 -32.88
N PHE A 510 17.35 -18.30 -32.13
CA PHE A 510 18.30 -17.74 -31.16
C PHE A 510 18.70 -18.78 -30.10
N LEU A 511 17.72 -19.46 -29.49
CA LEU A 511 17.97 -20.55 -28.54
C LEU A 511 18.79 -21.67 -29.18
N ASN A 512 18.43 -22.12 -30.39
CA ASN A 512 19.15 -23.17 -31.10
C ASN A 512 20.62 -22.81 -31.39
N TYR A 513 20.92 -21.54 -31.68
CA TYR A 513 22.30 -21.09 -31.82
C TYR A 513 23.02 -21.05 -30.48
N LEU A 514 22.41 -20.54 -29.40
CA LEU A 514 23.04 -20.57 -28.06
C LEU A 514 23.35 -22.01 -27.61
N ARG A 515 22.49 -22.97 -27.94
CA ARG A 515 22.69 -24.40 -27.69
C ARG A 515 23.88 -25.03 -28.45
N LYS A 516 24.44 -24.36 -29.46
CA LYS A 516 25.72 -24.80 -30.05
C LYS A 516 26.91 -24.60 -29.12
N ILE A 517 26.77 -23.78 -28.09
CA ILE A 517 27.81 -23.52 -27.10
C ILE A 517 27.77 -24.65 -26.06
N PRO A 518 28.82 -25.48 -25.95
CA PRO A 518 28.78 -26.69 -25.11
C PRO A 518 28.45 -26.42 -23.65
N SER A 519 28.90 -25.30 -23.09
CA SER A 519 28.60 -24.92 -21.71
C SER A 519 27.16 -24.46 -21.52
N PHE A 520 26.54 -23.82 -22.53
CA PHE A 520 25.12 -23.44 -22.48
C PHE A 520 24.23 -24.67 -22.64
N GLU A 521 24.56 -25.56 -23.56
CA GLU A 521 23.83 -26.82 -23.77
C GLU A 521 23.82 -27.72 -22.53
N LYS A 522 24.94 -27.79 -21.80
CA LYS A 522 25.02 -28.51 -20.53
C LYS A 522 24.06 -27.96 -19.48
N VAL A 523 24.00 -26.63 -19.33
CA VAL A 523 23.07 -25.97 -18.39
C VAL A 523 21.63 -26.17 -18.85
N TYR A 524 21.35 -26.00 -20.14
CA TYR A 524 20.01 -26.21 -20.71
C TYR A 524 19.51 -27.63 -20.48
N ASN A 525 20.32 -28.65 -20.77
CA ASN A 525 19.94 -30.05 -20.54
C ASN A 525 19.77 -30.39 -19.05
N TYR A 526 20.56 -29.76 -18.17
CA TYR A 526 20.40 -29.90 -16.72
C TYR A 526 19.05 -29.34 -16.24
N VAL A 527 18.73 -28.10 -16.63
CA VAL A 527 17.45 -27.44 -16.29
C VAL A 527 16.28 -28.20 -16.90
N LYS A 528 16.39 -28.64 -18.17
CA LYS A 528 15.35 -29.41 -18.86
C LYS A 528 15.04 -30.74 -18.20
N ARG A 529 16.07 -31.43 -17.68
CA ARG A 529 15.90 -32.71 -16.96
C ARG A 529 15.15 -32.53 -15.65
N LEU A 530 15.47 -31.49 -14.88
CA LEU A 530 14.87 -31.25 -13.56
C LEU A 530 13.55 -30.48 -13.64
N LYS A 531 13.30 -29.78 -14.75
CA LYS A 531 12.22 -28.81 -14.99
C LYS A 531 12.25 -27.57 -14.08
N VAL A 532 12.61 -27.74 -12.81
CA VAL A 532 12.81 -26.69 -11.81
C VAL A 532 14.13 -26.95 -11.10
N VAL A 533 15.01 -25.95 -11.09
CA VAL A 533 16.30 -26.00 -10.39
C VAL A 533 16.27 -25.00 -9.24
N GLU A 534 16.44 -25.50 -8.01
CA GLU A 534 16.33 -24.67 -6.80
C GLU A 534 17.38 -23.53 -6.74
N PRO A 535 17.09 -22.42 -6.04
CA PRO A 535 17.97 -21.24 -6.00
C PRO A 535 19.42 -21.52 -5.55
N HIS A 536 19.61 -22.52 -4.69
CA HIS A 536 20.88 -22.88 -4.06
C HIS A 536 21.40 -24.27 -4.47
N ASP A 537 20.92 -24.81 -5.59
CA ASP A 537 21.39 -26.10 -6.10
C ASP A 537 22.91 -26.06 -6.35
N LYS A 538 23.65 -26.89 -5.61
CA LYS A 538 25.11 -27.03 -5.69
C LYS A 538 25.56 -27.88 -6.88
N GLU A 539 24.64 -28.62 -7.49
CA GLU A 539 24.88 -29.51 -8.63
C GLU A 539 24.66 -28.81 -9.99
N LEU A 540 24.17 -27.56 -9.98
CA LEU A 540 24.07 -26.75 -11.20
C LEU A 540 25.46 -26.70 -11.88
N PRO A 541 25.58 -27.09 -13.17
CA PRO A 541 26.86 -27.20 -13.87
C PRO A 541 27.42 -25.82 -14.28
N LEU A 542 27.46 -24.88 -13.34
CA LEU A 542 27.81 -23.49 -13.55
C LEU A 542 28.40 -22.88 -12.27
N ARG A 543 29.53 -22.19 -12.40
CA ARG A 543 30.10 -21.41 -11.28
C ARG A 543 29.22 -20.20 -10.95
N ASN A 544 29.14 -19.84 -9.67
CA ASN A 544 28.41 -18.66 -9.19
C ASN A 544 28.73 -17.37 -9.96
N LYS A 545 29.99 -17.16 -10.37
CA LYS A 545 30.41 -15.98 -11.14
C LYS A 545 29.80 -15.91 -12.54
N ALA A 546 29.48 -17.05 -13.15
CA ALA A 546 28.88 -17.14 -14.49
C ALA A 546 27.35 -17.20 -14.45
N LYS A 547 26.73 -17.44 -13.28
CA LYS A 547 25.28 -17.58 -13.09
C LYS A 547 24.48 -16.45 -13.73
N SER A 548 24.89 -15.20 -13.50
CA SER A 548 24.23 -14.02 -14.08
C SER A 548 24.22 -14.01 -15.61
N THR A 549 25.33 -14.37 -16.26
CA THR A 549 25.44 -14.39 -17.73
C THR A 549 24.48 -15.42 -18.34
N TYR A 550 24.43 -16.63 -17.78
CA TYR A 550 23.60 -17.70 -18.33
C TYR A 550 22.13 -17.43 -18.05
N ILE A 551 21.75 -17.01 -16.83
CA ILE A 551 20.36 -16.66 -16.51
C ILE A 551 19.84 -15.62 -17.52
N ARG A 552 20.58 -14.53 -17.73
CA ARG A 552 20.23 -13.47 -18.67
C ARG A 552 20.08 -13.96 -20.11
N LEU A 553 21.02 -14.78 -20.59
CA LEU A 553 20.96 -15.31 -21.96
C LEU A 553 19.81 -16.30 -22.13
N GLY A 554 19.52 -17.13 -21.13
CA GLY A 554 18.43 -18.10 -21.19
C GLY A 554 17.05 -17.45 -21.11
N GLU A 555 16.85 -16.45 -20.25
CA GLU A 555 15.60 -15.69 -20.21
C GLU A 555 15.38 -14.92 -21.52
N ALA A 556 16.43 -14.27 -22.05
CA ALA A 556 16.35 -13.57 -23.33
C ALA A 556 16.03 -14.51 -24.51
N ALA A 557 16.43 -15.78 -24.42
CA ALA A 557 16.15 -16.81 -25.41
C ALA A 557 14.89 -17.66 -25.11
N CYS A 558 14.12 -17.31 -24.08
CA CYS A 558 12.95 -18.08 -23.62
C CYS A 558 13.26 -19.56 -23.32
N ALA A 559 14.47 -19.85 -22.82
CA ALA A 559 14.86 -21.20 -22.40
C ALA A 559 14.34 -21.54 -21.00
N TRP A 560 14.39 -20.56 -20.10
CA TRP A 560 13.96 -20.67 -18.71
C TRP A 560 13.57 -19.31 -18.14
N LEU A 561 12.90 -19.32 -16.99
CA LEU A 561 12.56 -18.15 -16.18
C LEU A 561 13.12 -18.32 -14.76
N ASN A 562 13.83 -17.33 -14.23
CA ASN A 562 14.26 -17.36 -12.82
C ASN A 562 13.20 -16.71 -11.92
N ILE A 563 12.44 -17.55 -11.21
CA ILE A 563 11.38 -17.12 -10.29
C ILE A 563 11.96 -16.97 -8.88
N THR A 564 11.76 -15.81 -8.26
CA THR A 564 12.24 -15.54 -6.89
C THR A 564 11.69 -16.58 -5.91
N ASN A 565 12.55 -17.14 -5.06
CA ASN A 565 12.26 -18.21 -4.10
C ASN A 565 11.91 -19.60 -4.70
N ARG A 566 11.63 -19.73 -6.01
CA ARG A 566 11.38 -21.04 -6.66
C ARG A 566 12.56 -21.54 -7.48
N GLY A 567 13.42 -20.64 -7.97
CA GLY A 567 14.61 -20.98 -8.75
C GLY A 567 14.41 -20.89 -10.27
N ILE A 568 15.21 -21.63 -11.03
CA ILE A 568 15.21 -21.59 -12.50
C ILE A 568 14.23 -22.63 -13.05
N VAL A 569 13.19 -22.18 -13.73
CA VAL A 569 12.15 -23.03 -14.32
C VAL A 569 12.32 -23.10 -15.83
N ILE A 570 12.32 -24.30 -16.41
CA ILE A 570 12.34 -24.48 -17.87
C ILE A 570 11.08 -23.87 -18.48
N THR A 571 11.23 -23.13 -19.59
CA THR A 571 10.08 -22.46 -20.24
C THR A 571 10.14 -22.53 -21.77
N ASP A 572 10.68 -23.63 -22.30
CA ASP A 572 10.83 -23.88 -23.73
C ASP A 572 9.53 -24.32 -24.44
N ASN A 573 8.40 -24.37 -23.72
CA ASN A 573 7.11 -24.76 -24.28
C ASN A 573 6.42 -23.56 -24.96
N LYS A 574 6.12 -23.71 -26.26
CA LYS A 574 5.28 -22.79 -27.03
C LYS A 574 4.03 -23.55 -27.50
N PRO A 575 2.94 -23.55 -26.72
CA PRO A 575 1.71 -24.26 -27.09
C PRO A 575 1.03 -23.63 -28.31
N GLU A 576 0.20 -24.44 -28.98
CA GLU A 576 -0.74 -23.97 -29.99
C GLU A 576 -1.80 -23.05 -29.35
N LEU A 577 -2.41 -22.19 -30.17
CA LEU A 577 -3.24 -21.09 -29.66
C LEU A 577 -4.45 -21.56 -28.83
N THR A 578 -5.10 -22.65 -29.24
CA THR A 578 -6.26 -23.22 -28.54
C THR A 578 -5.86 -23.86 -27.21
N ASP A 579 -4.76 -24.61 -27.20
CA ASP A 579 -4.22 -25.23 -25.99
C ASP A 579 -3.77 -24.17 -24.99
N PHE A 580 -3.12 -23.11 -25.48
CA PHE A 580 -2.78 -21.95 -24.67
C PHE A 580 -4.02 -21.33 -24.02
N ALA A 581 -5.11 -21.12 -24.77
CA ALA A 581 -6.30 -20.47 -24.23
C ALA A 581 -6.94 -21.29 -23.09
N ASN A 582 -6.97 -22.62 -23.23
CA ASN A 582 -7.46 -23.53 -22.20
C ASN A 582 -6.58 -23.48 -20.94
N VAL A 583 -5.26 -23.62 -21.11
CA VAL A 583 -4.29 -23.57 -20.02
C VAL A 583 -4.31 -22.21 -19.30
N ALA A 584 -4.44 -21.11 -20.04
CA ALA A 584 -4.54 -19.76 -19.50
C ALA A 584 -5.72 -19.60 -18.53
N VAL A 585 -6.90 -20.11 -18.92
CA VAL A 585 -8.13 -20.10 -18.10
C VAL A 585 -8.02 -21.08 -16.93
N GLU A 586 -7.44 -22.26 -17.14
CA GLU A 586 -7.23 -23.27 -16.10
C GLU A 586 -6.37 -22.73 -14.96
N VAL A 587 -5.19 -22.18 -15.27
CA VAL A 587 -4.28 -21.60 -14.27
C VAL A 587 -4.92 -20.43 -13.55
N TYR A 588 -5.66 -19.57 -14.26
CA TYR A 588 -6.40 -18.48 -13.63
C TYR A 588 -7.43 -19.00 -12.61
N LYS A 589 -8.24 -20.01 -12.99
CA LYS A 589 -9.21 -20.64 -12.09
C LYS A 589 -8.56 -21.31 -10.90
N LEU A 590 -7.41 -21.97 -11.10
CA LEU A 590 -6.63 -22.59 -10.03
C LEU A 590 -6.23 -21.55 -8.97
N ILE A 591 -5.70 -20.40 -9.39
CA ILE A 591 -5.29 -19.34 -8.46
C ILE A 591 -6.52 -18.73 -7.76
N CYS A 592 -7.59 -18.45 -8.50
CA CYS A 592 -8.84 -17.95 -7.91
C CYS A 592 -9.44 -18.90 -6.88
N SER A 593 -9.31 -20.22 -7.04
CA SER A 593 -9.83 -21.19 -6.07
C SER A 593 -9.12 -21.15 -4.71
N GLN A 594 -7.96 -20.50 -4.63
CA GLN A 594 -7.13 -20.40 -3.42
C GLN A 594 -7.35 -19.08 -2.65
N GLY A 595 -8.17 -18.16 -3.15
CA GLY A 595 -8.43 -16.87 -2.49
C GLY A 595 -9.86 -16.35 -2.69
N ASP A 596 -10.29 -15.42 -1.84
CA ASP A 596 -11.64 -14.84 -1.85
C ASP A 596 -11.82 -13.70 -2.90
N THR A 597 -11.06 -13.73 -4.01
CA THR A 597 -11.03 -12.63 -4.99
C THR A 597 -11.16 -13.09 -6.43
N GLU A 598 -12.03 -12.43 -7.21
CA GLU A 598 -12.15 -12.65 -8.66
C GLU A 598 -10.96 -12.09 -9.48
N TRP A 599 -10.04 -11.36 -8.86
CA TRP A 599 -8.88 -10.76 -9.53
C TRP A 599 -7.59 -11.39 -9.04
N VAL A 600 -6.70 -11.73 -9.99
CA VAL A 600 -5.41 -12.35 -9.70
C VAL A 600 -4.29 -11.39 -10.06
N LEU A 601 -3.21 -11.36 -9.29
CA LEU A 601 -2.01 -10.61 -9.66
C LEU A 601 -1.45 -11.15 -10.99
N THR A 602 -1.29 -10.28 -11.97
CA THR A 602 -0.79 -10.59 -13.31
C THR A 602 0.57 -11.29 -13.24
N GLY A 603 1.47 -10.83 -12.36
CA GLY A 603 2.78 -11.45 -12.15
C GLY A 603 2.68 -12.87 -11.60
N LEU A 604 1.78 -13.12 -10.64
CA LEU A 604 1.54 -14.45 -10.08
C LEU A 604 1.01 -15.41 -11.15
N TRP A 605 0.04 -14.96 -11.95
CA TRP A 605 -0.51 -15.75 -13.04
C TRP A 605 0.55 -16.13 -14.08
N LEU A 606 1.45 -15.22 -14.43
CA LEU A 606 2.59 -15.48 -15.32
C LEU A 606 3.58 -16.49 -14.71
N GLU A 607 3.87 -16.37 -13.42
CA GLU A 607 4.77 -17.30 -12.72
C GLU A 607 4.18 -18.71 -12.65
N GLU A 608 2.88 -18.85 -12.40
CA GLU A 608 2.22 -20.17 -12.39
C GLU A 608 2.13 -20.80 -13.79
N LEU A 609 1.90 -20.01 -14.85
CA LEU A 609 1.99 -20.50 -16.23
C LEU A 609 3.39 -21.02 -16.57
N ALA A 610 4.43 -20.32 -16.14
CA ALA A 610 5.81 -20.77 -16.31
C ALA A 610 6.08 -22.03 -15.47
N PHE A 611 5.61 -22.07 -14.23
CA PHE A 611 5.87 -23.15 -13.29
C PHE A 611 5.19 -24.47 -13.68
N TYR A 612 3.87 -24.45 -13.93
CA TYR A 612 3.09 -25.66 -14.20
C TYR A 612 3.12 -26.08 -15.66
N HIS A 613 3.17 -25.13 -16.59
CA HIS A 613 3.02 -25.41 -18.02
C HIS A 613 4.26 -25.07 -18.86
N HIS A 614 5.34 -24.59 -18.22
CA HIS A 614 6.61 -24.27 -18.88
C HIS A 614 6.47 -23.23 -20.00
N ILE A 615 5.52 -22.31 -19.88
CA ILE A 615 5.26 -21.27 -20.88
C ILE A 615 5.98 -19.99 -20.47
N HIS A 616 6.92 -19.51 -21.29
CA HIS A 616 7.65 -18.27 -21.00
C HIS A 616 6.73 -17.04 -21.11
N PRO A 617 6.85 -16.01 -20.23
CA PRO A 617 6.02 -14.80 -20.29
C PRO A 617 6.02 -14.08 -21.66
N ILE A 618 7.13 -14.14 -22.41
CA ILE A 618 7.18 -13.59 -23.78
C ILE A 618 6.19 -14.31 -24.72
N PHE A 619 6.09 -15.64 -24.64
CA PHE A 619 5.12 -16.40 -25.42
C PHE A 619 3.71 -16.15 -24.93
N VAL A 620 3.49 -16.02 -23.62
CA VAL A 620 2.19 -15.63 -23.06
C VAL A 620 1.72 -14.32 -23.67
N ARG A 621 2.56 -13.28 -23.73
CA ARG A 621 2.21 -12.00 -24.34
C ARG A 621 1.78 -12.13 -25.79
N GLU A 622 2.54 -12.88 -26.60
CA GLU A 622 2.24 -13.11 -28.02
C GLU A 622 0.93 -13.88 -28.21
N LEU A 623 0.73 -14.96 -27.45
CA LEU A 623 -0.41 -15.87 -27.60
C LEU A 623 -1.69 -15.26 -27.01
N LEU A 624 -1.59 -14.50 -25.92
CA LEU A 624 -2.73 -13.83 -25.29
C LEU A 624 -3.40 -12.83 -26.23
N GLU A 625 -2.60 -12.01 -26.93
CA GLU A 625 -3.11 -11.06 -27.92
C GLU A 625 -3.84 -11.77 -29.07
N LYS A 626 -3.24 -12.85 -29.60
CA LYS A 626 -3.85 -13.65 -30.67
C LYS A 626 -5.13 -14.37 -30.21
N ALA A 627 -5.14 -14.93 -29.00
CA ALA A 627 -6.28 -15.66 -28.46
C ALA A 627 -7.48 -14.74 -28.19
N ARG A 628 -7.21 -13.52 -27.70
CA ARG A 628 -8.22 -12.45 -27.57
C ARG A 628 -8.78 -12.03 -28.93
N PHE A 629 -7.92 -11.81 -29.91
CA PHE A 629 -8.35 -11.41 -31.25
C PHE A 629 -9.25 -12.47 -31.91
N GLN A 630 -8.93 -13.75 -31.70
CA GLN A 630 -9.73 -14.88 -32.18
C GLN A 630 -10.93 -15.24 -31.28
N LYS A 631 -11.18 -14.48 -30.20
CA LYS A 631 -12.26 -14.72 -29.23
C LYS A 631 -12.25 -16.13 -28.62
N LEU A 632 -11.06 -16.66 -28.34
CA LEU A 632 -10.90 -17.92 -27.61
C LEU A 632 -11.00 -17.70 -26.09
N LEU A 633 -10.64 -16.50 -25.64
CA LEU A 633 -10.77 -16.06 -24.25
C LEU A 633 -11.02 -14.55 -24.19
N ASP A 634 -11.56 -14.11 -23.06
CA ASP A 634 -11.71 -12.72 -22.70
C ASP A 634 -10.73 -12.38 -21.57
N VAL A 635 -10.09 -11.21 -21.68
CA VAL A 635 -9.13 -10.71 -20.68
C VAL A 635 -9.57 -9.35 -20.22
N TYR A 636 -9.77 -9.25 -18.92
CA TYR A 636 -10.02 -8.02 -18.20
C TYR A 636 -8.80 -7.71 -17.34
N VAL A 637 -8.50 -6.42 -17.21
CA VAL A 637 -7.32 -5.96 -16.47
C VAL A 637 -7.68 -4.82 -15.54
N GLU A 638 -7.09 -4.84 -14.35
CA GLU A 638 -7.24 -3.86 -13.27
C GLU A 638 -5.84 -3.41 -12.81
N GLY A 639 -5.72 -2.17 -12.35
CA GLY A 639 -4.48 -1.58 -11.87
C GLY A 639 -4.01 -0.43 -12.77
N SER A 640 -3.55 0.64 -12.13
CA SER A 640 -3.09 1.86 -12.81
C SER A 640 -1.72 2.35 -12.33
N THR A 641 -1.03 1.62 -11.47
CA THR A 641 0.41 1.80 -11.22
C THR A 641 1.09 0.47 -10.95
N PRO A 642 2.40 0.39 -11.23
CA PRO A 642 3.21 -0.78 -10.94
C PRO A 642 3.12 -1.18 -9.46
N ASP A 643 2.98 -2.47 -9.16
CA ASP A 643 3.17 -2.97 -7.79
C ASP A 643 4.66 -3.19 -7.53
N THR A 644 5.29 -2.21 -6.91
CA THR A 644 6.74 -2.19 -6.65
C THR A 644 7.13 -3.08 -5.47
N ARG A 645 6.17 -3.61 -4.68
CA ARG A 645 6.46 -4.53 -3.56
C ARG A 645 7.12 -5.82 -4.03
N PHE A 646 6.93 -6.18 -5.31
CA PHE A 646 7.42 -7.41 -5.92
C PHE A 646 8.52 -7.17 -6.96
N GLU A 647 9.26 -6.04 -6.93
CA GLU A 647 10.33 -5.73 -7.90
C GLU A 647 11.42 -6.81 -8.04
N GLN A 648 11.60 -7.62 -6.99
CA GLN A 648 12.49 -8.78 -7.04
C GLN A 648 12.07 -9.82 -8.08
N HIS A 649 10.79 -9.87 -8.46
CA HIS A 649 10.22 -10.75 -9.50
C HIS A 649 10.36 -10.09 -10.88
N ASN A 650 11.49 -10.36 -11.52
CA ASN A 650 11.87 -9.76 -12.79
C ASN A 650 12.59 -10.78 -13.67
N PHE A 651 12.67 -10.48 -14.96
CA PHE A 651 13.37 -11.28 -15.95
C PHE A 651 13.96 -10.41 -17.06
N TRP A 652 14.89 -10.95 -17.82
CA TRP A 652 15.57 -10.24 -18.90
C TRP A 652 14.97 -10.58 -20.27
N ILE A 653 14.66 -9.56 -21.06
CA ILE A 653 14.18 -9.70 -22.44
C ILE A 653 15.18 -9.11 -23.43
N LEU A 654 15.14 -9.61 -24.66
CA LEU A 654 15.89 -9.03 -25.78
C LEU A 654 15.08 -7.89 -26.42
N LYS A 655 15.65 -6.68 -26.42
CA LYS A 655 15.10 -5.50 -27.11
C LYS A 655 16.10 -4.97 -28.13
N ILE A 656 15.60 -4.44 -29.24
CA ILE A 656 16.43 -3.83 -30.29
C ILE A 656 16.20 -2.32 -30.22
N SER A 657 17.25 -1.58 -29.86
CA SER A 657 17.26 -0.12 -29.81
C SER A 657 18.34 0.38 -30.77
N ASP A 658 17.97 1.25 -31.72
CA ASP A 658 18.89 1.78 -32.74
C ASP A 658 19.65 0.70 -33.54
N GLY A 659 18.99 -0.43 -33.82
CA GLY A 659 19.57 -1.57 -34.52
C GLY A 659 20.59 -2.38 -33.70
N ILE A 660 20.71 -2.11 -32.39
CA ILE A 660 21.58 -2.84 -31.47
C ILE A 660 20.71 -3.64 -30.48
N PRO A 661 20.91 -4.96 -30.39
CA PRO A 661 20.28 -5.78 -29.37
C PRO A 661 20.84 -5.46 -27.98
N GLN A 662 19.94 -5.28 -27.02
CA GLN A 662 20.25 -5.01 -25.62
C GLN A 662 19.31 -5.83 -24.74
N LEU A 663 19.78 -6.21 -23.56
CA LEU A 663 18.95 -6.86 -22.56
C LEU A 663 18.25 -5.80 -21.70
N GLU A 664 16.93 -5.82 -21.73
CA GLU A 664 16.09 -4.98 -20.89
C GLU A 664 15.52 -5.82 -19.74
N LYS A 665 15.54 -5.26 -18.54
CA LYS A 665 14.95 -5.87 -17.35
C LYS A 665 13.47 -5.54 -17.30
N ILE A 666 12.62 -6.56 -17.19
CA ILE A 666 11.17 -6.44 -17.06
C ILE A 666 10.73 -6.94 -15.70
N PHE A 667 9.79 -6.24 -15.07
CA PHE A 667 9.21 -6.60 -13.79
C PHE A 667 7.84 -7.24 -14.00
N LEU A 668 7.65 -8.48 -13.53
CA LEU A 668 6.44 -9.27 -13.83
C LEU A 668 5.17 -8.67 -13.23
N TYR A 669 5.31 -7.98 -12.09
CA TYR A 669 4.18 -7.44 -11.30
C TYR A 669 3.88 -5.97 -11.63
N HIS A 670 4.57 -5.35 -12.59
CA HIS A 670 4.30 -3.96 -12.98
C HIS A 670 3.08 -3.83 -13.91
N GLY A 671 2.64 -4.93 -14.53
CA GLY A 671 1.41 -4.97 -15.34
C GLY A 671 1.54 -4.40 -16.76
N ASP A 672 2.62 -3.70 -17.05
CA ASP A 672 2.95 -3.05 -18.32
C ASP A 672 3.49 -4.01 -19.39
N PHE A 673 4.00 -5.16 -18.97
CA PHE A 673 4.58 -6.12 -19.89
C PHE A 673 3.55 -6.81 -20.79
N LEU A 674 2.46 -7.33 -20.23
CA LEU A 674 1.44 -8.07 -21.00
C LEU A 674 0.57 -7.15 -21.84
N ILE A 675 0.23 -5.97 -21.32
CA ILE A 675 -0.55 -4.97 -22.02
C ILE A 675 0.24 -3.65 -22.00
N PRO A 676 1.01 -3.36 -23.05
CA PRO A 676 1.87 -2.18 -23.13
C PRO A 676 1.10 -0.87 -22.93
N GLY A 677 1.69 0.07 -22.18
CA GLY A 677 1.10 1.38 -21.88
C GLY A 677 0.08 1.35 -20.74
N THR A 678 0.07 0.28 -19.94
CA THR A 678 -0.95 0.06 -18.92
C THR A 678 -0.33 -0.56 -17.68
N ALA A 679 -0.42 0.08 -16.52
CA ALA A 679 0.18 -0.44 -15.28
C ALA A 679 -0.79 -1.39 -14.54
N THR A 680 -1.34 -2.35 -15.29
CA THR A 680 -2.41 -3.24 -14.81
C THR A 680 -1.85 -4.46 -14.07
N VAL A 681 -1.77 -4.33 -12.75
CA VAL A 681 -1.22 -5.32 -11.83
C VAL A 681 -2.11 -6.56 -11.69
N ARG A 682 -3.40 -6.46 -12.00
CA ARG A 682 -4.37 -7.54 -11.84
C ARG A 682 -5.04 -7.93 -13.16
N ILE A 683 -5.33 -9.22 -13.29
CA ILE A 683 -5.93 -9.82 -14.46
C ILE A 683 -7.12 -10.70 -14.07
N LYS A 684 -8.12 -10.71 -14.93
CA LYS A 684 -9.23 -11.67 -14.94
C LYS A 684 -9.33 -12.28 -16.32
N VAL A 685 -9.29 -13.61 -16.39
CA VAL A 685 -9.28 -14.37 -17.65
C VAL A 685 -10.51 -15.28 -17.68
N GLU A 686 -11.36 -15.11 -18.68
CA GLU A 686 -12.58 -15.91 -18.86
C GLU A 686 -12.52 -16.68 -20.18
N GLY A 687 -13.05 -17.90 -20.20
CA GLY A 687 -13.24 -18.64 -21.45
C GLY A 687 -14.37 -18.02 -22.26
N ALA A 688 -14.19 -17.87 -23.58
CA ALA A 688 -15.26 -17.34 -24.42
C ALA A 688 -16.40 -18.36 -24.53
N LYS A 689 -17.67 -17.90 -24.47
CA LYS A 689 -18.88 -18.77 -24.59
C LYS A 689 -18.97 -19.59 -25.88
N ASN A 690 -18.12 -19.31 -26.88
CA ASN A 690 -18.06 -19.98 -28.19
C ASN A 690 -16.71 -20.67 -28.46
N ALA A 691 -15.83 -20.81 -27.48
CA ALA A 691 -14.64 -21.66 -27.61
C ALA A 691 -15.09 -23.13 -27.45
N SER A 692 -14.83 -23.92 -28.49
CA SER A 692 -15.31 -25.31 -28.68
C SER A 692 -15.09 -26.22 -27.50
#